data_AF-A0A519D3A0-F1
#
_entry.id   AF-A0A519D3A0-F1
#
_cell.length_a   1.000
_cell.length_b   1.000
_cell.length_c   1.000
_cell.angle_alpha   90.00
_cell.angle_beta   90.00
_cell.angle_gamma   90.00
#
_symmetry.space_group_name_H-M   'P 1'
#
loop_
_entity.id
_entity.type
_entity.pdbx_description
1 polymer ?
#
loop_
_entity_poly.entity_id
_entity_poly.type
_entity_poly.pdbx_seq_one_letter_code
_entity_poly.pdbx_strand_id
1 'polypeptide(L)'
;MGIGFGDNLSNQQDMLSRLYQSKLDDLREMAIEAGLSKAGNVETIRVRLIAHHCLSEWDLSGEAIQSHSNSDLGTILATFGIKRSGSVKEKKQRLWLHLNKDPKQLHTGMLDSMTRDELHALCIKFKLPRSGSKPQLLGRVAGVLASQEGGWGKVKKSLRRPRGKSSKLPTIPSLPVHEEKEPDFLIEDVLQIEPKIEIPPLIAEVEPEPELEAPMALPSSTLPAVLEGELSPERQLALRTEVERFVSRNHGSWSFEQESEFREQLRSSGLDVDEDNLSHTIRGWLATARDRWHASEVDSQAKEIHVEDSGSEQAVIELEARMAEIDASLREFLLIGNAHDGEDVDSFLDSLGSKGIQVSLTAVRNRIVDRMSEIISQVAEERSTLTAGPGSWREREAMRLFEKVRPRLVEGLESILEAAADDHVQARMAFERFGREQGLDLRMPPISGRLHGLFDLHVSLDAQASSTDPRAARKERLIRILQHGAVHMSASSQRTLNRLEKSISAFEQVVESILRRSEGEYGPTSQALLVRFMESRGYDVNTPELRPRIIACGGIVGVELGYISPKDVPSLPSGVSLTETQIDSVVAELRSVVRQFKDVSRIDEALEAKEELHIGEDVIIANDDLERTRSKLGKADALLERMRSSILDD
;
A
#
# COMPACT_ATOMS: atom_id res chain seq x y z
N MET A 1 9.81 20.91 60.87
CA MET A 1 9.46 19.52 60.48
C MET A 1 9.80 19.36 59.02
N GLY A 2 10.84 18.58 58.68
CA GLY A 2 11.37 18.51 57.32
C GLY A 2 12.10 17.18 57.08
N ILE A 3 11.33 16.10 57.04
CA ILE A 3 11.77 14.72 56.75
C ILE A 3 10.61 14.09 55.96
N GLY A 4 10.87 13.47 54.80
CA GLY A 4 9.83 12.71 54.07
C GLY A 4 9.97 12.56 52.55
N PHE A 5 10.46 13.58 51.83
CA PHE A 5 10.47 13.53 50.35
C PHE A 5 11.57 12.65 49.73
N GLY A 6 12.75 12.55 50.37
CA GLY A 6 13.87 11.76 49.85
C GLY A 6 13.64 10.24 49.91
N ASP A 7 13.21 9.75 51.07
CA ASP A 7 12.99 8.31 51.30
C ASP A 7 11.85 7.76 50.43
N ASN A 8 10.79 8.54 50.21
CA ASN A 8 9.65 8.12 49.41
C ASN A 8 10.04 7.90 47.93
N LEU A 9 10.88 8.79 47.37
CA LEU A 9 11.34 8.66 45.99
C LEU A 9 12.31 7.46 45.80
N SER A 10 13.13 7.15 46.80
CA SER A 10 13.96 5.92 46.79
C SER A 10 13.08 4.68 46.85
N ASN A 11 12.14 4.62 47.79
CA ASN A 11 11.19 3.52 47.94
C ASN A 11 10.36 3.28 46.66
N GLN A 12 9.93 4.34 45.97
CA GLN A 12 9.21 4.22 44.70
C GLN A 12 10.11 3.70 43.56
N GLN A 13 11.40 4.08 43.51
CA GLN A 13 12.34 3.54 42.52
C GLN A 13 12.69 2.07 42.79
N ASP A 14 12.86 1.69 44.05
CA ASP A 14 13.08 0.31 44.47
C ASP A 14 11.84 -0.56 44.17
N MET A 15 10.64 -0.05 44.46
CA MET A 15 9.37 -0.66 44.08
C MET A 15 9.25 -0.85 42.57
N LEU A 16 9.55 0.18 41.76
CA LEU A 16 9.55 0.09 40.30
C LEU A 16 10.53 -0.99 39.80
N SER A 17 11.72 -1.09 40.41
CA SER A 17 12.70 -2.13 40.09
C SER A 17 12.20 -3.54 40.39
N ARG A 18 11.51 -3.72 41.53
CA ARG A 18 10.86 -4.97 41.96
C ARG A 18 9.73 -5.37 41.00
N LEU A 19 8.89 -4.40 40.61
CA LEU A 19 7.79 -4.62 39.65
C LEU A 19 8.29 -5.05 38.26
N TYR A 20 9.45 -4.58 37.79
CA TYR A 20 10.02 -5.02 36.52
C TYR A 20 10.57 -6.46 36.53
N GLN A 21 11.05 -6.94 37.67
CA GLN A 21 11.77 -8.22 37.80
C GLN A 21 10.90 -9.37 38.32
N SER A 22 9.80 -9.07 39.02
CA SER A 22 8.86 -10.04 39.58
C SER A 22 8.17 -10.92 38.52
N LYS A 23 7.85 -12.15 38.93
CA LYS A 23 7.13 -13.16 38.17
C LYS A 23 5.61 -12.92 38.24
N LEU A 24 4.86 -13.68 37.44
CA LEU A 24 3.40 -13.55 37.35
C LEU A 24 2.70 -13.76 38.70
N ASP A 25 3.19 -14.69 39.51
CA ASP A 25 2.54 -15.07 40.77
C ASP A 25 2.82 -14.03 41.86
N ASP A 26 4.08 -13.60 42.03
CA ASP A 26 4.43 -12.45 42.89
C ASP A 26 3.67 -11.16 42.49
N LEU A 27 3.47 -10.92 41.17
CA LEU A 27 2.68 -9.78 40.67
C LEU A 27 1.18 -9.92 41.00
N ARG A 28 0.64 -11.13 41.09
CA ARG A 28 -0.75 -11.37 41.50
C ARG A 28 -0.93 -11.19 43.00
N GLU A 29 0.03 -11.63 43.80
CA GLU A 29 0.04 -11.42 45.25
C GLU A 29 0.09 -9.92 45.56
N MET A 30 1.04 -9.17 44.98
CA MET A 30 1.11 -7.71 45.12
C MET A 30 -0.15 -7.00 44.59
N ALA A 31 -0.80 -7.51 43.55
CA ALA A 31 -2.08 -6.97 43.08
C ALA A 31 -3.24 -7.23 44.07
N ILE A 32 -3.27 -8.37 44.75
CA ILE A 32 -4.26 -8.69 45.79
C ILE A 32 -4.03 -7.80 47.01
N GLU A 33 -2.78 -7.63 47.45
CA GLU A 33 -2.39 -6.71 48.54
C GLU A 33 -2.80 -5.25 48.25
N ALA A 34 -2.66 -4.82 46.98
CA ALA A 34 -3.07 -3.49 46.53
C ALA A 34 -4.57 -3.35 46.20
N GLY A 35 -5.39 -4.40 46.36
CA GLY A 35 -6.82 -4.39 46.03
C GLY A 35 -7.15 -4.29 44.53
N LEU A 36 -6.19 -4.61 43.66
CA LEU A 36 -6.31 -4.51 42.20
C LEU A 36 -6.74 -5.82 41.54
N SER A 37 -7.37 -5.73 40.36
CA SER A 37 -7.80 -6.91 39.60
C SER A 37 -6.61 -7.77 39.15
N LYS A 38 -6.69 -9.08 39.41
CA LYS A 38 -5.73 -10.12 38.99
C LYS A 38 -5.86 -10.58 37.53
N ALA A 39 -6.80 -10.02 36.75
CA ALA A 39 -7.08 -10.45 35.38
C ALA A 39 -6.05 -9.88 34.37
N GLY A 40 -5.65 -10.66 33.38
CA GLY A 40 -4.77 -10.24 32.28
C GLY A 40 -3.39 -10.89 32.28
N ASN A 41 -2.54 -10.43 31.37
CA ASN A 41 -1.17 -10.89 31.19
C ASN A 41 -0.22 -10.27 32.25
N VAL A 42 1.00 -10.81 32.36
CA VAL A 42 2.09 -10.30 33.22
C VAL A 42 2.26 -8.78 33.07
N GLU A 43 2.20 -8.30 31.83
CA GLU A 43 2.37 -6.89 31.49
C GLU A 43 1.17 -6.05 31.92
N THR A 44 -0.05 -6.54 31.73
CA THR A 44 -1.30 -5.84 32.11
C THR A 44 -1.38 -5.64 33.62
N ILE A 45 -0.98 -6.65 34.41
CA ILE A 45 -0.91 -6.56 35.88
C ILE A 45 0.21 -5.60 36.30
N ARG A 46 1.40 -5.71 35.69
CA ARG A 46 2.52 -4.79 35.95
C ARG A 46 2.18 -3.34 35.64
N VAL A 47 1.48 -3.07 34.54
CA VAL A 47 1.04 -1.71 34.16
C VAL A 47 0.10 -1.13 35.22
N ARG A 48 -0.86 -1.91 35.74
CA ARG A 48 -1.74 -1.44 36.84
C ARG A 48 -0.95 -1.16 38.12
N LEU A 49 -0.01 -2.03 38.49
CA LEU A 49 0.82 -1.83 39.69
C LEU A 49 1.74 -0.61 39.55
N ILE A 50 2.36 -0.40 38.39
CA ILE A 50 3.17 0.81 38.12
C ILE A 50 2.28 2.07 38.13
N ALA A 51 1.09 2.01 37.55
CA ALA A 51 0.13 3.12 37.60
C ALA A 51 -0.27 3.45 39.04
N HIS A 52 -0.58 2.44 39.85
CA HIS A 52 -1.04 2.61 41.24
C HIS A 52 0.07 3.06 42.21
N HIS A 53 1.29 2.51 42.11
CA HIS A 53 2.36 2.77 43.08
C HIS A 53 3.39 3.83 42.65
N CYS A 54 3.54 4.08 41.35
CA CYS A 54 4.57 4.98 40.81
C CYS A 54 3.99 6.18 40.03
N LEU A 55 2.68 6.18 39.71
CA LEU A 55 2.02 7.25 38.95
C LEU A 55 0.66 7.63 39.57
N SER A 56 0.47 7.42 40.88
CA SER A 56 -0.78 7.74 41.61
C SER A 56 -1.22 9.20 41.51
N GLU A 57 -0.28 10.11 41.25
CA GLU A 57 -0.51 11.56 41.10
C GLU A 57 -0.91 11.97 39.67
N TRP A 58 -0.82 11.06 38.70
CA TRP A 58 -1.08 11.34 37.28
C TRP A 58 -2.43 10.77 36.86
N ASP A 59 -3.36 11.60 36.39
CA ASP A 59 -4.58 11.08 35.78
C ASP A 59 -4.25 10.42 34.42
N LEU A 60 -4.44 9.10 34.36
CA LEU A 60 -4.25 8.26 33.18
C LEU A 60 -5.58 7.91 32.50
N SER A 61 -6.67 8.62 32.83
CA SER A 61 -7.96 8.52 32.16
C SER A 61 -7.83 8.77 30.65
N GLY A 62 -8.73 8.17 29.86
CA GLY A 62 -8.71 8.29 28.40
C GLY A 62 -8.90 9.71 27.86
N GLU A 63 -9.31 10.65 28.72
CA GLU A 63 -9.49 12.06 28.41
C GLU A 63 -8.30 12.89 28.89
N ALA A 64 -7.77 12.66 30.10
CA ALA A 64 -6.54 13.30 30.57
C ALA A 64 -5.28 12.93 29.76
N ILE A 65 -5.22 11.73 29.16
CA ILE A 65 -4.18 11.40 28.18
C ILE A 65 -4.12 12.42 27.02
N GLN A 66 -5.23 13.11 26.72
CA GLN A 66 -5.28 14.13 25.68
C GLN A 66 -4.77 15.51 26.14
N SER A 67 -4.76 15.83 27.44
CA SER A 67 -4.23 17.10 27.96
C SER A 67 -2.73 17.05 28.28
N HIS A 68 -2.15 15.88 28.55
CA HIS A 68 -0.73 15.75 28.89
C HIS A 68 0.23 16.30 27.81
N SER A 69 1.29 16.98 28.27
CA SER A 69 2.29 17.62 27.42
C SER A 69 3.29 16.61 26.82
N ASN A 70 4.09 17.07 25.86
CA ASN A 70 5.04 16.21 25.14
C ASN A 70 6.20 15.69 26.02
N SER A 71 6.62 16.49 27.01
CA SER A 71 7.61 16.10 28.03
C SER A 71 7.04 15.07 28.98
N ASP A 72 5.83 15.30 29.48
CA ASP A 72 5.18 14.48 30.50
C ASP A 72 4.88 13.08 29.95
N LEU A 73 4.31 13.02 28.75
CA LEU A 73 4.15 11.77 28.01
C LEU A 73 5.50 11.05 27.82
N GLY A 74 6.59 11.78 27.57
CA GLY A 74 7.93 11.22 27.48
C GLY A 74 8.41 10.55 28.77
N THR A 75 8.08 11.13 29.93
CA THR A 75 8.48 10.63 31.26
C THR A 75 7.55 9.52 31.77
N ILE A 76 6.24 9.62 31.54
CA ILE A 76 5.27 8.54 31.81
C ILE A 76 5.64 7.28 31.00
N LEU A 77 5.91 7.42 29.69
CA LEU A 77 6.38 6.32 28.83
C LEU A 77 7.76 5.77 29.27
N ALA A 78 8.58 6.59 29.97
CA ALA A 78 9.82 6.13 30.60
C ALA A 78 9.54 5.19 31.78
N THR A 79 8.59 5.58 32.63
CA THR A 79 8.20 4.88 33.87
C THR A 79 7.49 3.57 33.60
N PHE A 80 6.82 3.44 32.45
CA PHE A 80 6.35 2.14 31.95
C PHE A 80 7.43 1.33 31.21
N GLY A 81 8.62 1.89 30.97
CA GLY A 81 9.74 1.17 30.34
C GLY A 81 9.55 0.89 28.84
N ILE A 82 8.76 1.70 28.13
CA ILE A 82 8.43 1.54 26.70
C ILE A 82 9.08 2.63 25.80
N LYS A 83 8.67 2.74 24.52
CA LYS A 83 9.31 3.66 23.54
C LYS A 83 8.90 5.11 23.82
N ARG A 84 9.91 5.99 24.02
CA ARG A 84 9.73 7.42 24.34
C ARG A 84 9.75 8.36 23.12
N SER A 85 10.23 7.90 21.97
CA SER A 85 10.33 8.69 20.74
C SER A 85 9.05 8.63 19.91
N GLY A 86 8.78 9.70 19.16
CA GLY A 86 7.59 9.86 18.32
C GLY A 86 6.89 11.20 18.53
N SER A 87 5.93 11.50 17.65
CA SER A 87 5.05 12.67 17.74
C SER A 87 4.17 12.61 19.00
N VAL A 88 3.66 13.77 19.45
CA VAL A 88 2.70 13.86 20.58
C VAL A 88 1.51 12.92 20.35
N LYS A 89 1.00 12.84 19.10
CA LYS A 89 -0.11 11.96 18.72
C LYS A 89 0.25 10.49 18.93
N GLU A 90 1.42 10.06 18.47
CA GLU A 90 1.91 8.68 18.61
C GLU A 90 2.14 8.31 20.08
N LYS A 91 2.70 9.23 20.87
CA LYS A 91 2.90 9.02 22.32
C LYS A 91 1.56 8.81 23.05
N LYS A 92 0.54 9.63 22.73
CA LYS A 92 -0.83 9.49 23.29
C LYS A 92 -1.47 8.16 22.89
N GLN A 93 -1.41 7.80 21.61
CA GLN A 93 -1.90 6.52 21.09
C GLN A 93 -1.21 5.32 21.78
N ARG A 94 0.12 5.36 21.90
CA ARG A 94 0.94 4.33 22.55
C ARG A 94 0.66 4.18 24.04
N LEU A 95 0.50 5.29 24.75
CA LEU A 95 0.14 5.29 26.18
C LEU A 95 -1.25 4.68 26.39
N TRP A 96 -2.24 5.13 25.61
CA TRP A 96 -3.60 4.60 25.68
C TRP A 96 -3.67 3.10 25.36
N LEU A 97 -2.97 2.65 24.31
CA LEU A 97 -2.84 1.24 23.96
C LEU A 97 -2.21 0.43 25.10
N HIS A 98 -1.12 0.92 25.71
CA HIS A 98 -0.42 0.21 26.77
C HIS A 98 -1.24 0.04 28.06
N LEU A 99 -2.11 1.00 28.37
CA LEU A 99 -2.98 0.99 29.55
C LEU A 99 -4.24 0.13 29.36
N ASN A 100 -4.86 0.20 28.17
CA ASN A 100 -6.23 -0.30 27.96
C ASN A 100 -6.33 -1.59 27.14
N LYS A 101 -5.26 -2.03 26.48
CA LYS A 101 -5.30 -3.14 25.52
C LYS A 101 -4.10 -4.07 25.70
N ASP A 102 -4.30 -5.35 25.39
CA ASP A 102 -3.24 -6.35 25.35
C ASP A 102 -2.73 -6.54 23.91
N PRO A 103 -1.39 -6.54 23.66
CA PRO A 103 -0.83 -6.79 22.32
C PRO A 103 -1.17 -8.15 21.70
N LYS A 104 -1.66 -9.10 22.52
CA LYS A 104 -2.14 -10.41 22.07
C LYS A 104 -3.61 -10.40 21.64
N GLN A 105 -4.39 -9.40 22.04
CA GLN A 105 -5.81 -9.29 21.72
C GLN A 105 -6.08 -8.27 20.61
N LEU A 106 -5.25 -7.23 20.51
CA LEU A 106 -5.40 -6.18 19.50
C LEU A 106 -4.18 -6.19 18.55
N HIS A 107 -4.24 -7.07 17.55
CA HIS A 107 -3.29 -7.15 16.44
C HIS A 107 -4.02 -6.97 15.10
N THR A 108 -3.28 -6.69 14.02
CA THR A 108 -3.82 -6.38 12.68
C THR A 108 -4.83 -7.41 12.21
N GLY A 109 -4.49 -8.70 12.21
CA GLY A 109 -5.40 -9.79 11.80
C GLY A 109 -6.62 -10.06 12.70
N MET A 110 -6.78 -9.36 13.84
CA MET A 110 -8.03 -9.42 14.63
C MET A 110 -9.02 -8.33 14.19
N LEU A 111 -8.54 -7.25 13.56
CA LEU A 111 -9.37 -6.10 13.18
C LEU A 111 -10.48 -6.47 12.18
N ASP A 112 -10.25 -7.48 11.33
CA ASP A 112 -11.25 -7.94 10.35
C ASP A 112 -12.52 -8.47 11.02
N SER A 113 -12.38 -9.10 12.18
CA SER A 113 -13.51 -9.63 12.97
C SER A 113 -14.29 -8.55 13.72
N MET A 114 -13.71 -7.34 13.91
CA MET A 114 -14.33 -6.27 14.67
C MET A 114 -15.49 -5.62 13.90
N THR A 115 -16.48 -5.11 14.64
CA THR A 115 -17.63 -4.40 14.04
C THR A 115 -17.24 -2.98 13.62
N ARG A 116 -18.04 -2.36 12.75
CA ARG A 116 -17.81 -0.97 12.30
C ARG A 116 -17.78 -0.01 13.48
N ASP A 117 -18.64 -0.22 14.47
CA ASP A 117 -18.82 0.71 15.58
C ASP A 117 -17.71 0.57 16.64
N GLU A 118 -17.14 -0.63 16.81
CA GLU A 118 -15.91 -0.84 17.58
C GLU A 118 -14.69 -0.16 16.92
N LEU A 119 -14.54 -0.28 15.60
CA LEU A 119 -13.50 0.43 14.84
C LEU A 119 -13.70 1.96 14.92
N HIS A 120 -14.94 2.43 14.90
CA HIS A 120 -15.28 3.84 15.10
C HIS A 120 -14.91 4.32 16.52
N ALA A 121 -15.18 3.53 17.56
CA ALA A 121 -14.77 3.82 18.94
C ALA A 121 -13.24 3.91 19.08
N LEU A 122 -12.48 3.04 18.40
CA LEU A 122 -11.02 3.15 18.32
C LEU A 122 -10.57 4.42 17.58
N CYS A 123 -11.22 4.79 16.46
CA CYS A 123 -10.93 6.02 15.73
C CYS A 123 -11.16 7.29 16.59
N ILE A 124 -12.20 7.30 17.44
CA ILE A 124 -12.45 8.38 18.41
C ILE A 124 -11.27 8.51 19.38
N LYS A 125 -10.81 7.40 19.98
CA LYS A 125 -9.70 7.43 20.96
C LYS A 125 -8.34 7.75 20.32
N PHE A 126 -8.12 7.38 19.05
CA PHE A 126 -6.90 7.69 18.30
C PHE A 126 -6.89 9.06 17.59
N LYS A 127 -7.97 9.85 17.69
CA LYS A 127 -8.18 11.11 16.94
C LYS A 127 -7.90 10.91 15.44
N LEU A 128 -8.59 9.92 14.86
CA LEU A 128 -8.62 9.62 13.43
C LEU A 128 -9.93 10.13 12.80
N PRO A 129 -9.96 10.42 11.49
CA PRO A 129 -11.21 10.76 10.80
C PRO A 129 -12.24 9.65 10.95
N ARG A 130 -13.46 10.03 11.33
CA ARG A 130 -14.59 9.14 11.65
C ARG A 130 -15.38 8.66 10.43
N SER A 131 -15.26 9.36 9.30
CA SER A 131 -15.98 9.10 8.06
C SER A 131 -15.33 7.97 7.26
N GLY A 132 -16.13 7.00 6.80
CA GLY A 132 -15.69 5.96 5.86
C GLY A 132 -16.41 4.62 6.02
N SER A 133 -16.17 3.73 5.07
CA SER A 133 -16.63 2.33 5.11
C SER A 133 -15.83 1.50 6.13
N LYS A 134 -16.31 0.29 6.50
CA LYS A 134 -15.60 -0.60 7.43
C LYS A 134 -14.12 -0.82 7.02
N PRO A 135 -13.78 -1.13 5.75
CA PRO A 135 -12.39 -1.25 5.31
C PRO A 135 -11.55 0.02 5.50
N GLN A 136 -12.13 1.21 5.27
CA GLN A 136 -11.41 2.48 5.45
C GLN A 136 -11.11 2.79 6.92
N LEU A 137 -12.05 2.49 7.84
CA LEU A 137 -11.79 2.59 9.28
C LEU A 137 -10.76 1.55 9.73
N LEU A 138 -10.86 0.32 9.22
CA LEU A 138 -9.94 -0.77 9.51
C LEU A 138 -8.51 -0.42 9.08
N GLY A 139 -8.30 0.03 7.84
CA GLY A 139 -6.98 0.40 7.33
C GLY A 139 -6.30 1.51 8.14
N ARG A 140 -7.07 2.50 8.61
CA ARG A 140 -6.54 3.57 9.50
C ARG A 140 -6.15 3.05 10.88
N VAL A 141 -6.96 2.18 11.48
CA VAL A 141 -6.65 1.54 12.77
C VAL A 141 -5.46 0.59 12.62
N ALA A 142 -5.40 -0.19 11.55
CA ALA A 142 -4.28 -1.07 11.22
C ALA A 142 -2.98 -0.28 11.04
N GLY A 143 -3.01 0.86 10.33
CA GLY A 143 -1.86 1.77 10.20
C GLY A 143 -1.37 2.32 11.55
N VAL A 144 -2.27 2.66 12.48
CA VAL A 144 -1.88 3.01 13.84
C VAL A 144 -1.24 1.83 14.57
N LEU A 145 -1.81 0.62 14.50
CA LEU A 145 -1.22 -0.55 15.15
C LEU A 145 0.16 -0.92 14.58
N ALA A 146 0.33 -0.85 13.25
CA ALA A 146 1.60 -1.08 12.57
C ALA A 146 2.66 -0.02 12.95
N SER A 147 2.31 1.27 12.95
CA SER A 147 3.24 2.34 13.38
C SER A 147 3.67 2.21 14.84
N GLN A 148 2.85 1.56 15.68
CA GLN A 148 3.13 1.30 17.09
C GLN A 148 3.64 -0.13 17.34
N GLU A 149 3.88 -0.95 16.32
CA GLU A 149 4.28 -2.35 16.50
C GLU A 149 5.61 -2.44 17.26
N GLY A 150 5.65 -3.31 18.28
CA GLY A 150 6.79 -3.41 19.22
C GLY A 150 7.02 -2.17 20.12
N GLY A 151 6.25 -1.09 19.96
CA GLY A 151 6.38 0.16 20.72
C GLY A 151 5.67 0.18 22.08
N TRP A 152 4.63 -0.64 22.26
CA TRP A 152 3.81 -0.76 23.47
C TRP A 152 3.74 -2.20 23.99
N GLY A 153 3.29 -2.37 25.24
CA GLY A 153 2.95 -3.68 25.81
C GLY A 153 4.10 -4.66 26.09
N LYS A 154 5.35 -4.30 25.76
CA LYS A 154 6.56 -5.05 26.16
C LYS A 154 7.57 -4.11 26.84
N VAL A 155 7.69 -4.19 28.17
CA VAL A 155 8.77 -3.52 28.92
C VAL A 155 10.14 -3.98 28.41
N LYS A 156 11.06 -3.02 28.16
CA LYS A 156 12.43 -3.25 27.67
C LYS A 156 13.17 -4.37 28.41
N LYS A 157 13.86 -5.24 27.65
CA LYS A 157 14.65 -6.38 28.18
C LYS A 157 15.69 -5.96 29.23
N SER A 158 16.31 -4.80 29.08
CA SER A 158 17.31 -4.26 30.01
C SER A 158 16.78 -3.99 31.42
N LEU A 159 15.50 -3.59 31.54
CA LEU A 159 14.86 -3.31 32.84
C LEU A 159 14.45 -4.60 33.58
N ARG A 160 14.23 -5.70 32.84
CA ARG A 160 13.93 -7.02 33.41
C ARG A 160 15.18 -7.83 33.79
N ARG A 161 16.31 -7.55 33.12
CA ARG A 161 17.59 -8.23 33.32
C ARG A 161 18.72 -7.20 33.22
N PRO A 162 19.01 -6.45 34.29
CA PRO A 162 20.13 -5.51 34.30
C PRO A 162 21.46 -6.28 34.14
N ARG A 163 22.14 -6.07 33.01
CA ARG A 163 23.52 -6.52 32.79
C ARG A 163 24.48 -5.32 32.93
N GLY A 164 25.38 -5.38 33.90
CA GLY A 164 26.40 -4.36 34.15
C GLY A 164 25.93 -3.14 34.96
N LYS A 165 26.90 -2.36 35.44
CA LYS A 165 26.72 -1.22 36.38
C LYS A 165 25.98 0.00 35.79
N SER A 166 25.41 -0.07 34.59
CA SER A 166 24.95 1.09 33.81
C SER A 166 23.45 1.11 33.46
N SER A 167 22.64 0.19 34.00
CA SER A 167 21.18 0.24 33.85
C SER A 167 20.55 1.36 34.71
N LYS A 168 20.65 2.62 34.25
CA LYS A 168 19.96 3.76 34.86
C LYS A 168 18.44 3.50 34.86
N LEU A 169 17.85 3.38 36.05
CA LEU A 169 16.40 3.27 36.24
C LEU A 169 15.70 4.54 35.71
N PRO A 170 14.46 4.45 35.21
CA PRO A 170 13.68 5.63 34.84
C PRO A 170 13.42 6.53 36.05
N THR A 171 13.70 7.82 35.93
CA THR A 171 13.29 8.82 36.93
C THR A 171 11.77 8.93 36.94
N ILE A 172 11.17 8.82 38.13
CA ILE A 172 9.72 8.94 38.34
C ILE A 172 9.34 10.43 38.22
N PRO A 173 8.28 10.78 37.48
CA PRO A 173 7.88 12.17 37.28
C PRO A 173 7.18 12.77 38.51
N SER A 174 7.77 13.81 39.09
CA SER A 174 7.09 14.74 39.99
C SER A 174 6.24 15.73 39.20
N LEU A 175 5.10 16.17 39.75
CA LEU A 175 4.25 17.20 39.15
C LEU A 175 5.04 18.49 38.81
N PRO A 176 4.88 19.06 37.61
CA PRO A 176 5.36 20.41 37.31
C PRO A 176 4.57 21.44 38.12
N VAL A 177 5.26 22.43 38.70
CA VAL A 177 4.59 23.63 39.24
C VAL A 177 4.05 24.43 38.05
N HIS A 178 2.72 24.59 37.99
CA HIS A 178 2.09 25.43 36.98
C HIS A 178 2.36 26.91 37.25
N GLU A 179 3.12 27.56 36.37
CA GLU A 179 2.89 28.97 36.08
C GLU A 179 1.65 29.06 35.20
N GLU A 180 0.61 29.72 35.71
CA GLU A 180 -0.61 30.01 34.95
C GLU A 180 -0.27 30.98 33.82
N LYS A 181 -0.56 30.56 32.57
CA LYS A 181 -0.79 31.49 31.46
C LYS A 181 -2.25 31.42 31.09
N GLU A 182 -2.87 32.60 31.02
CA GLU A 182 -4.29 32.79 30.80
C GLU A 182 -4.73 32.14 29.46
N PRO A 183 -5.96 31.59 29.39
CA PRO A 183 -6.51 31.11 28.14
C PRO A 183 -6.99 32.29 27.28
N ASP A 184 -6.50 32.37 26.04
CA ASP A 184 -7.12 33.20 25.01
C ASP A 184 -8.54 32.66 24.71
N PHE A 185 -9.56 33.38 25.15
CA PHE A 185 -10.95 33.17 24.76
C PHE A 185 -11.22 33.70 23.35
N LEU A 186 -11.95 32.94 22.49
CA LEU A 186 -12.93 33.34 21.45
C LEU A 186 -13.26 32.09 20.57
N ILE A 187 -14.45 31.79 20.03
CA ILE A 187 -15.88 32.07 20.34
C ILE A 187 -16.68 30.80 19.92
N GLU A 188 -17.59 30.32 20.77
CA GLU A 188 -18.92 29.80 20.40
C GLU A 188 -19.92 30.86 20.94
N ASP A 189 -21.03 31.25 20.32
CA ASP A 189 -21.90 30.66 19.29
C ASP A 189 -22.56 31.81 18.48
N VAL A 190 -23.16 31.54 17.31
CA VAL A 190 -24.45 32.16 16.86
C VAL A 190 -24.97 31.57 15.52
N LEU A 191 -26.12 30.89 15.63
CA LEU A 191 -27.25 30.77 14.68
C LEU A 191 -27.05 30.29 13.22
N GLN A 192 -27.48 29.03 13.01
CA GLN A 192 -28.61 28.66 12.14
C GLN A 192 -28.92 29.53 10.90
N ILE A 193 -28.60 29.02 9.70
CA ILE A 193 -29.37 29.25 8.48
C ILE A 193 -29.45 27.93 7.70
N GLU A 194 -30.66 27.46 7.36
CA GLU A 194 -30.89 26.30 6.50
C GLU A 194 -30.75 26.69 5.01
N PRO A 195 -29.96 25.97 4.19
CA PRO A 195 -30.06 26.06 2.74
C PRO A 195 -31.17 25.13 2.22
N LYS A 196 -32.32 25.72 1.92
CA LYS A 196 -33.42 25.04 1.21
C LYS A 196 -33.01 24.83 -0.25
N ILE A 197 -32.69 23.59 -0.63
CA ILE A 197 -32.42 23.21 -2.03
C ILE A 197 -33.64 22.47 -2.57
N GLU A 198 -34.27 23.05 -3.58
CA GLU A 198 -35.36 22.41 -4.32
C GLU A 198 -34.79 21.36 -5.27
N ILE A 199 -35.26 20.12 -5.15
CA ILE A 199 -34.89 19.02 -6.03
C ILE A 199 -35.80 19.09 -7.27
N PRO A 200 -35.26 19.19 -8.50
CA PRO A 200 -36.07 19.06 -9.71
C PRO A 200 -36.70 17.66 -9.80
N PRO A 201 -37.95 17.52 -10.27
CA PRO A 201 -38.58 16.21 -10.36
C PRO A 201 -37.82 15.31 -11.34
N LEU A 202 -37.53 14.08 -10.92
CA LEU A 202 -37.04 13.06 -11.85
C LEU A 202 -38.09 12.83 -12.93
N ILE A 203 -37.66 12.96 -14.18
CA ILE A 203 -38.37 12.41 -15.33
C ILE A 203 -38.28 10.89 -15.19
N ALA A 204 -39.41 10.20 -15.30
CA ALA A 204 -39.42 8.74 -15.35
C ALA A 204 -38.82 8.30 -16.69
N GLU A 205 -37.57 7.84 -16.66
CA GLU A 205 -37.02 7.07 -17.77
C GLU A 205 -37.74 5.72 -17.81
N VAL A 206 -38.43 5.49 -18.91
CA VAL A 206 -39.12 4.24 -19.21
C VAL A 206 -38.04 3.21 -19.58
N GLU A 207 -37.87 2.17 -18.76
CA GLU A 207 -37.14 0.99 -19.18
C GLU A 207 -37.79 0.44 -20.46
N PRO A 208 -37.02 0.17 -21.54
CA PRO A 208 -37.58 -0.42 -22.74
C PRO A 208 -38.08 -1.84 -22.43
N GLU A 209 -39.31 -2.16 -22.87
CA GLU A 209 -39.81 -3.53 -22.84
C GLU A 209 -38.82 -4.45 -23.59
N PRO A 210 -38.43 -5.61 -23.02
CA PRO A 210 -37.67 -6.59 -23.78
C PRO A 210 -38.50 -7.05 -24.98
N GLU A 211 -37.90 -7.03 -26.17
CA GLU A 211 -38.58 -7.42 -27.40
C GLU A 211 -39.16 -8.83 -27.28
N LEU A 212 -40.44 -8.96 -27.65
CA LEU A 212 -41.17 -10.21 -27.65
C LEU A 212 -40.59 -11.18 -28.70
N GLU A 213 -39.60 -11.98 -28.32
CA GLU A 213 -39.36 -13.25 -29.01
C GLU A 213 -40.63 -14.10 -28.91
N ALA A 214 -41.12 -14.54 -30.07
CA ALA A 214 -42.41 -15.19 -30.17
C ALA A 214 -42.45 -16.48 -29.32
N PRO A 215 -43.55 -16.75 -28.59
CA PRO A 215 -43.64 -17.97 -27.79
C PRO A 215 -43.47 -19.19 -28.69
N MET A 216 -42.52 -20.06 -28.32
CA MET A 216 -42.24 -21.30 -29.02
C MET A 216 -43.50 -22.20 -29.05
N ALA A 217 -44.25 -22.11 -30.15
CA ALA A 217 -45.47 -22.88 -30.33
C ALA A 217 -45.15 -24.38 -30.32
N LEU A 218 -45.70 -25.09 -29.34
CA LEU A 218 -45.49 -26.52 -29.25
C LEU A 218 -46.28 -27.22 -30.35
N PRO A 219 -45.70 -28.21 -31.07
CA PRO A 219 -46.52 -29.12 -31.83
C PRO A 219 -47.51 -29.82 -30.87
N SER A 220 -48.72 -30.06 -31.37
CA SER A 220 -49.79 -30.73 -30.63
C SER A 220 -49.42 -32.20 -30.37
N SER A 221 -48.65 -32.43 -29.31
CA SER A 221 -48.32 -33.76 -28.82
C SER A 221 -49.54 -34.33 -28.11
N THR A 222 -50.00 -35.49 -28.58
CA THR A 222 -51.17 -36.20 -28.06
C THR A 222 -51.07 -36.40 -26.55
N LEU A 223 -52.10 -35.96 -25.83
CA LEU A 223 -52.25 -36.16 -24.39
C LEU A 223 -52.35 -37.66 -24.06
N PRO A 224 -52.00 -38.07 -22.82
CA PRO A 224 -52.54 -39.30 -22.25
C PRO A 224 -54.08 -39.23 -22.28
N ALA A 225 -54.74 -40.30 -22.72
CA ALA A 225 -56.17 -40.35 -23.03
C ALA A 225 -57.13 -40.29 -21.80
N VAL A 226 -56.75 -39.57 -20.75
CA VAL A 226 -57.43 -39.50 -19.44
C VAL A 226 -58.07 -38.12 -19.19
N LEU A 227 -57.75 -37.09 -19.99
CA LEU A 227 -58.26 -35.72 -19.83
C LEU A 227 -59.31 -35.28 -20.87
N GLU A 228 -59.73 -36.16 -21.79
CA GLU A 228 -60.69 -35.82 -22.85
C GLU A 228 -62.15 -35.62 -22.34
N GLY A 229 -62.42 -35.89 -21.06
CA GLY A 229 -63.76 -35.84 -20.47
C GLY A 229 -64.14 -34.53 -19.75
N GLU A 230 -63.21 -33.86 -19.07
CA GLU A 230 -63.60 -32.95 -17.95
C GLU A 230 -63.06 -31.51 -18.04
N LEU A 231 -62.22 -31.16 -19.02
CA LEU A 231 -61.68 -29.80 -19.19
C LEU A 231 -61.78 -29.28 -20.63
N SER A 232 -62.31 -28.06 -20.78
CA SER A 232 -62.34 -27.35 -22.08
C SER A 232 -60.92 -27.14 -22.64
N PRO A 233 -60.70 -27.34 -23.96
CA PRO A 233 -59.37 -27.21 -24.57
C PRO A 233 -58.75 -25.81 -24.40
N GLU A 234 -59.57 -24.76 -24.30
CA GLU A 234 -59.11 -23.39 -24.03
C GLU A 234 -58.46 -23.27 -22.65
N ARG A 235 -59.01 -23.97 -21.64
CA ARG A 235 -58.46 -23.98 -20.27
C ARG A 235 -57.16 -24.78 -20.19
N GLN A 236 -57.05 -25.87 -20.96
CA GLN A 236 -55.82 -26.65 -21.06
C GLN A 236 -54.67 -25.83 -21.67
N LEU A 237 -54.95 -25.04 -22.72
CA LEU A 237 -53.97 -24.14 -23.34
C LEU A 237 -53.51 -23.03 -22.37
N ALA A 238 -54.46 -22.44 -21.63
CA ALA A 238 -54.15 -21.40 -20.63
C ALA A 238 -53.24 -21.95 -19.52
N LEU A 239 -53.58 -23.10 -18.93
CA LEU A 239 -52.77 -23.76 -17.90
C LEU A 239 -51.34 -24.06 -18.40
N ARG A 240 -51.21 -24.57 -19.63
CA ARG A 240 -49.92 -24.87 -20.25
C ARG A 240 -49.05 -23.62 -20.43
N THR A 241 -49.65 -22.54 -20.93
CA THR A 241 -48.97 -21.24 -21.10
C THR A 241 -48.46 -20.70 -19.77
N GLU A 242 -49.23 -20.85 -18.69
CA GLU A 242 -48.85 -20.36 -17.37
C GLU A 242 -47.75 -21.22 -16.70
N VAL A 243 -47.79 -22.55 -16.90
CA VAL A 243 -46.68 -23.44 -16.53
C VAL A 243 -45.37 -23.05 -17.26
N GLU A 244 -45.44 -22.72 -18.54
CA GLU A 244 -44.27 -22.33 -19.32
C GLU A 244 -43.72 -20.96 -18.90
N ARG A 245 -44.59 -19.97 -18.61
CA ARG A 245 -44.17 -18.71 -17.99
C ARG A 245 -43.48 -18.92 -16.64
N PHE A 246 -44.03 -19.78 -15.78
CA PHE A 246 -43.45 -20.09 -14.47
C PHE A 246 -42.06 -20.73 -14.59
N VAL A 247 -41.89 -21.70 -15.50
CA VAL A 247 -40.59 -22.35 -15.74
C VAL A 247 -39.56 -21.36 -16.31
N SER A 248 -39.97 -20.50 -17.25
CA SER A 248 -39.10 -19.46 -17.82
C SER A 248 -38.69 -18.41 -16.78
N ARG A 249 -39.63 -17.96 -15.93
CA ARG A 249 -39.37 -16.97 -14.86
C ARG A 249 -38.42 -17.48 -13.79
N ASN A 250 -38.41 -18.79 -13.54
CA ASN A 250 -37.57 -19.44 -12.54
C ASN A 250 -36.37 -20.19 -13.16
N HIS A 251 -36.04 -19.94 -14.43
CA HIS A 251 -34.88 -20.54 -15.13
C HIS A 251 -34.75 -22.06 -14.92
N GLY A 252 -35.84 -22.81 -15.08
CA GLY A 252 -35.86 -24.27 -14.89
C GLY A 252 -35.76 -24.78 -13.44
N SER A 253 -35.41 -23.94 -12.46
CA SER A 253 -35.22 -24.37 -11.05
C SER A 253 -36.06 -23.54 -10.08
N TRP A 254 -37.07 -24.16 -9.45
CA TRP A 254 -37.91 -23.55 -8.43
C TRP A 254 -37.92 -24.37 -7.13
N SER A 255 -38.21 -23.72 -6.01
CA SER A 255 -38.33 -24.37 -4.70
C SER A 255 -39.69 -25.03 -4.51
N PHE A 256 -39.80 -25.94 -3.53
CA PHE A 256 -41.08 -26.54 -3.14
C PHE A 256 -42.11 -25.48 -2.66
N GLU A 257 -41.63 -24.39 -2.05
CA GLU A 257 -42.46 -23.27 -1.62
C GLU A 257 -43.01 -22.52 -2.85
N GLN A 258 -42.18 -22.25 -3.85
CA GLN A 258 -42.59 -21.62 -5.11
C GLN A 258 -43.55 -22.50 -5.94
N GLU A 259 -43.38 -23.83 -5.93
CA GLU A 259 -44.35 -24.76 -6.55
C GLU A 259 -45.70 -24.72 -5.82
N SER A 260 -45.67 -24.55 -4.49
CA SER A 260 -46.88 -24.46 -3.65
C SER A 260 -47.61 -23.13 -3.84
N GLU A 261 -46.88 -22.01 -3.90
CA GLU A 261 -47.43 -20.70 -4.24
C GLU A 261 -48.03 -20.67 -5.65
N PHE A 262 -47.36 -21.29 -6.63
CA PHE A 262 -47.88 -21.41 -7.99
C PHE A 262 -49.18 -22.24 -8.04
N ARG A 263 -49.26 -23.35 -7.29
CA ARG A 263 -50.50 -24.12 -7.12
C ARG A 263 -51.61 -23.30 -6.45
N GLU A 264 -51.29 -22.49 -5.45
CA GLU A 264 -52.25 -21.61 -4.79
C GLU A 264 -52.73 -20.48 -5.73
N GLN A 265 -51.86 -19.96 -6.60
CA GLN A 265 -52.23 -19.03 -7.67
C GLN A 265 -53.17 -19.69 -8.68
N LEU A 266 -52.89 -20.92 -9.14
CA LEU A 266 -53.79 -21.68 -10.00
C LEU A 266 -55.16 -21.91 -9.34
N ARG A 267 -55.19 -22.28 -8.05
CA ARG A 267 -56.42 -22.39 -7.26
C ARG A 267 -57.19 -21.07 -7.20
N SER A 268 -56.50 -19.96 -6.97
CA SER A 268 -57.10 -18.61 -6.94
C SER A 268 -57.68 -18.18 -8.30
N SER A 269 -57.13 -18.71 -9.41
CA SER A 269 -57.60 -18.45 -10.78
C SER A 269 -58.88 -19.22 -11.17
N GLY A 270 -59.41 -20.06 -10.27
CA GLY A 270 -60.63 -20.83 -10.51
C GLY A 270 -60.41 -22.17 -11.20
N LEU A 271 -59.17 -22.69 -11.19
CA LEU A 271 -58.86 -24.08 -11.51
C LEU A 271 -58.81 -24.86 -10.19
N ASP A 272 -59.71 -25.81 -9.99
CA ASP A 272 -59.75 -26.58 -8.73
C ASP A 272 -58.63 -27.64 -8.74
N VAL A 273 -57.57 -27.40 -7.97
CA VAL A 273 -56.31 -28.18 -8.03
C VAL A 273 -56.39 -29.47 -7.19
N ASP A 274 -57.47 -29.64 -6.44
CA ASP A 274 -57.69 -30.73 -5.49
C ASP A 274 -58.22 -32.03 -6.15
N GLU A 275 -58.42 -32.04 -7.48
CA GLU A 275 -58.47 -33.28 -8.24
C GLU A 275 -57.07 -33.91 -8.35
N ASP A 276 -56.89 -35.11 -7.78
CA ASP A 276 -55.65 -35.89 -7.82
C ASP A 276 -55.08 -36.01 -9.26
N ASN A 277 -55.97 -36.11 -10.26
CA ASN A 277 -55.63 -36.18 -11.67
C ASN A 277 -55.01 -34.86 -12.20
N LEU A 278 -55.55 -33.70 -11.81
CA LEU A 278 -55.01 -32.40 -12.19
C LEU A 278 -53.66 -32.16 -11.50
N SER A 279 -53.56 -32.49 -10.22
CA SER A 279 -52.33 -32.35 -9.45
C SER A 279 -51.19 -33.23 -9.96
N HIS A 280 -51.48 -34.45 -10.45
CA HIS A 280 -50.49 -35.31 -11.10
C HIS A 280 -50.07 -34.79 -12.47
N THR A 281 -51.00 -34.29 -13.27
CA THR A 281 -50.72 -33.78 -14.63
C THR A 281 -49.93 -32.47 -14.62
N ILE A 282 -50.23 -31.53 -13.71
CA ILE A 282 -49.41 -30.32 -13.49
C ILE A 282 -47.97 -30.69 -13.10
N ARG A 283 -47.78 -31.66 -12.20
CA ARG A 283 -46.43 -32.15 -11.81
C ARG A 283 -45.68 -32.75 -13.01
N GLY A 284 -46.38 -33.53 -13.85
CA GLY A 284 -45.82 -34.09 -15.08
C GLY A 284 -45.42 -33.00 -16.09
N TRP A 285 -46.27 -31.98 -16.27
CA TRP A 285 -46.00 -30.88 -17.19
C TRP A 285 -44.82 -30.02 -16.73
N LEU A 286 -44.75 -29.65 -15.45
CA LEU A 286 -43.62 -28.97 -14.84
C LEU A 286 -42.30 -29.74 -15.04
N ALA A 287 -42.30 -31.05 -14.79
CA ALA A 287 -41.12 -31.88 -15.02
C ALA A 287 -40.69 -31.88 -16.50
N THR A 288 -41.62 -32.11 -17.44
CA THR A 288 -41.30 -32.11 -18.88
C THR A 288 -40.89 -30.75 -19.43
N ALA A 289 -41.38 -29.65 -18.84
CA ALA A 289 -40.98 -28.30 -19.21
C ALA A 289 -39.56 -27.98 -18.71
N ARG A 290 -39.22 -28.37 -17.47
CA ARG A 290 -37.85 -28.25 -16.94
C ARG A 290 -36.85 -29.07 -17.75
N ASP A 291 -37.15 -30.33 -18.03
CA ASP A 291 -36.24 -31.21 -18.76
C ASP A 291 -36.00 -30.69 -20.18
N ARG A 292 -36.99 -30.01 -20.79
CA ARG A 292 -36.83 -29.28 -22.06
C ARG A 292 -36.04 -27.98 -21.94
N TRP A 293 -36.21 -27.24 -20.85
CA TRP A 293 -35.43 -26.02 -20.60
C TRP A 293 -33.93 -26.35 -20.54
N HIS A 294 -33.55 -27.36 -19.75
CA HIS A 294 -32.16 -27.85 -19.71
C HIS A 294 -31.70 -28.47 -21.04
N ALA A 295 -32.57 -29.16 -21.80
CA ALA A 295 -32.20 -29.64 -23.13
C ALA A 295 -31.92 -28.48 -24.12
N SER A 296 -32.65 -27.36 -23.99
CA SER A 296 -32.41 -26.14 -24.78
C SER A 296 -31.15 -25.40 -24.32
N GLU A 297 -30.86 -25.39 -23.01
CA GLU A 297 -29.62 -24.86 -22.43
C GLU A 297 -28.39 -25.62 -22.95
N VAL A 298 -28.49 -26.96 -23.01
CA VAL A 298 -27.46 -27.85 -23.58
C VAL A 298 -27.32 -27.67 -25.10
N ASP A 299 -28.40 -27.44 -25.86
CA ASP A 299 -28.31 -27.17 -27.31
C ASP A 299 -27.72 -25.77 -27.61
N SER A 300 -27.94 -24.80 -26.72
CA SER A 300 -27.29 -23.47 -26.78
C SER A 300 -25.79 -23.58 -26.49
N GLN A 301 -25.39 -24.27 -25.41
CA GLN A 301 -23.98 -24.54 -25.11
C GLN A 301 -23.31 -25.40 -26.19
N ALA A 302 -24.02 -26.36 -26.80
CA ALA A 302 -23.48 -27.17 -27.90
C ALA A 302 -23.34 -26.39 -29.22
N LYS A 303 -24.15 -25.34 -29.45
CA LYS A 303 -24.01 -24.45 -30.61
C LYS A 303 -22.84 -23.47 -30.50
N GLU A 304 -22.44 -23.08 -29.30
CA GLU A 304 -21.19 -22.32 -29.11
C GLU A 304 -19.94 -23.18 -29.42
N ILE A 305 -20.01 -24.51 -29.28
CA ILE A 305 -18.85 -25.42 -29.39
C ILE A 305 -18.58 -25.90 -30.84
N HIS A 306 -19.51 -25.72 -31.79
CA HIS A 306 -19.39 -26.32 -33.14
C HIS A 306 -19.33 -25.36 -34.33
N VAL A 307 -18.95 -24.10 -34.10
CA VAL A 307 -18.45 -23.19 -35.15
C VAL A 307 -17.10 -22.60 -34.73
N GLU A 308 -16.15 -23.46 -34.36
CA GLU A 308 -14.73 -23.06 -34.36
C GLU A 308 -14.22 -23.00 -35.81
N ASP A 309 -14.29 -21.77 -36.33
CA ASP A 309 -13.65 -21.31 -37.55
C ASP A 309 -12.15 -21.67 -37.53
N SER A 310 -11.61 -22.25 -38.61
CA SER A 310 -10.19 -22.62 -38.69
C SER A 310 -9.24 -21.41 -38.55
N GLY A 311 -9.76 -20.19 -38.65
CA GLY A 311 -9.05 -18.97 -38.27
C GLY A 311 -8.78 -18.82 -36.76
N SER A 312 -9.68 -19.27 -35.87
CA SER A 312 -9.50 -19.15 -34.42
C SER A 312 -8.40 -20.07 -33.90
N GLU A 313 -8.36 -21.32 -34.35
CA GLU A 313 -7.29 -22.28 -34.05
C GLU A 313 -5.92 -21.71 -34.46
N GLN A 314 -5.82 -21.16 -35.68
CA GLN A 314 -4.58 -20.58 -36.19
C GLN A 314 -4.12 -19.34 -35.40
N ALA A 315 -5.06 -18.48 -34.98
CA ALA A 315 -4.76 -17.32 -34.14
C ALA A 315 -4.33 -17.73 -32.72
N VAL A 316 -4.89 -18.80 -32.15
CA VAL A 316 -4.43 -19.36 -30.87
C VAL A 316 -3.03 -19.97 -30.99
N ILE A 317 -2.70 -20.64 -32.10
CA ILE A 317 -1.34 -21.14 -32.35
C ILE A 317 -0.32 -19.99 -32.45
N GLU A 318 -0.67 -18.87 -33.10
CA GLU A 318 0.19 -17.68 -33.15
C GLU A 318 0.34 -17.01 -31.76
N LEU A 319 -0.75 -16.97 -30.98
CA LEU A 319 -0.74 -16.52 -29.59
C LEU A 319 0.21 -17.36 -28.73
N GLU A 320 0.19 -18.69 -28.87
CA GLU A 320 1.09 -19.59 -28.15
C GLU A 320 2.56 -19.43 -28.57
N ALA A 321 2.83 -19.12 -29.85
CA ALA A 321 4.18 -18.76 -30.29
C ALA A 321 4.68 -17.45 -29.66
N ARG A 322 3.77 -16.52 -29.31
CA ARG A 322 4.07 -15.23 -28.64
C ARG A 322 3.87 -15.27 -27.12
N MET A 323 3.66 -16.43 -26.50
CA MET A 323 3.33 -16.55 -25.07
C MET A 323 4.31 -15.81 -24.12
N ALA A 324 5.60 -15.79 -24.43
CA ALA A 324 6.59 -15.07 -23.62
C ALA A 324 6.43 -13.53 -23.63
N GLU A 325 5.90 -12.96 -24.71
CA GLU A 325 5.56 -11.53 -24.82
C GLU A 325 4.29 -11.21 -24.03
N ILE A 326 3.33 -12.15 -24.05
CA ILE A 326 2.08 -12.07 -23.28
C ILE A 326 2.39 -12.16 -21.78
N ASP A 327 3.23 -13.11 -21.35
CA ASP A 327 3.67 -13.25 -19.95
C ASP A 327 4.37 -11.98 -19.44
N ALA A 328 5.25 -11.40 -20.24
CA ALA A 328 5.95 -10.17 -19.90
C ALA A 328 4.98 -8.96 -19.84
N SER A 329 4.00 -8.88 -20.75
CA SER A 329 2.96 -7.84 -20.76
C SER A 329 1.96 -8.00 -19.60
N LEU A 330 1.54 -9.22 -19.28
CA LEU A 330 0.67 -9.54 -18.13
C LEU A 330 1.35 -9.14 -16.82
N ARG A 331 2.64 -9.46 -16.66
CA ARG A 331 3.43 -9.03 -15.49
C ARG A 331 3.62 -7.52 -15.42
N GLU A 332 3.56 -6.79 -16.54
CA GLU A 332 3.61 -5.32 -16.55
C GLU A 332 2.26 -4.72 -16.13
N PHE A 333 1.16 -5.23 -16.68
CA PHE A 333 -0.20 -4.90 -16.25
C PHE A 333 -0.38 -5.09 -14.73
N LEU A 334 0.05 -6.23 -14.18
CA LEU A 334 -0.05 -6.55 -12.74
C LEU A 334 0.83 -5.69 -11.80
N LEU A 335 1.64 -4.76 -12.31
CA LEU A 335 2.33 -3.76 -11.48
C LEU A 335 1.41 -2.60 -11.06
N ILE A 336 0.41 -2.26 -11.89
CA ILE A 336 -0.43 -1.06 -11.71
C ILE A 336 -1.92 -1.39 -11.79
N GLY A 337 -2.32 -2.19 -12.79
CA GLY A 337 -3.72 -2.53 -13.07
C GLY A 337 -4.30 -3.59 -12.16
N ASN A 338 -5.63 -3.64 -12.10
CA ASN A 338 -6.40 -4.55 -11.27
C ASN A 338 -7.10 -5.62 -12.11
N ALA A 339 -6.60 -6.87 -12.04
CA ALA A 339 -7.21 -8.01 -12.74
C ALA A 339 -8.63 -8.41 -12.28
N HIS A 340 -9.20 -7.75 -11.27
CA HIS A 340 -10.61 -7.92 -10.86
C HIS A 340 -11.55 -6.86 -11.45
N ASP A 341 -11.02 -5.87 -12.16
CA ASP A 341 -11.78 -4.80 -12.78
C ASP A 341 -11.88 -5.05 -14.29
N GLY A 342 -13.10 -5.14 -14.80
CA GLY A 342 -13.37 -5.47 -16.20
C GLY A 342 -12.90 -4.40 -17.17
N GLU A 343 -13.00 -3.11 -16.79
CA GLU A 343 -12.59 -1.99 -17.65
C GLU A 343 -11.07 -1.94 -17.83
N ASP A 344 -10.32 -2.26 -16.76
CA ASP A 344 -8.86 -2.35 -16.74
C ASP A 344 -8.36 -3.55 -17.58
N VAL A 345 -9.04 -4.71 -17.47
CA VAL A 345 -8.74 -5.91 -18.26
C VAL A 345 -9.04 -5.69 -19.75
N ASP A 346 -10.15 -5.04 -20.08
CA ASP A 346 -10.49 -4.73 -21.48
C ASP A 346 -9.54 -3.68 -22.09
N SER A 347 -9.14 -2.69 -21.31
CA SER A 347 -8.09 -1.73 -21.71
C SER A 347 -6.73 -2.41 -21.97
N PHE A 348 -6.37 -3.40 -21.16
CA PHE A 348 -5.18 -4.22 -21.37
C PHE A 348 -5.30 -5.08 -22.66
N LEU A 349 -6.46 -5.70 -22.88
CA LEU A 349 -6.75 -6.50 -24.07
C LEU A 349 -6.67 -5.65 -25.36
N ASP A 350 -7.21 -4.43 -25.37
CA ASP A 350 -7.07 -3.49 -26.48
C ASP A 350 -5.59 -3.10 -26.72
N SER A 351 -4.80 -2.96 -25.66
CA SER A 351 -3.36 -2.70 -25.78
C SER A 351 -2.62 -3.84 -26.49
N LEU A 352 -3.00 -5.11 -26.24
CA LEU A 352 -2.47 -6.27 -26.96
C LEU A 352 -2.93 -6.31 -28.42
N GLY A 353 -4.16 -5.86 -28.69
CA GLY A 353 -4.66 -5.64 -30.05
C GLY A 353 -3.77 -4.69 -30.86
N SER A 354 -3.32 -3.59 -30.25
CA SER A 354 -2.38 -2.64 -30.88
C SER A 354 -1.01 -3.25 -31.22
N LYS A 355 -0.57 -4.28 -30.46
CA LYS A 355 0.65 -5.07 -30.70
C LYS A 355 0.46 -6.20 -31.72
N GLY A 356 -0.67 -6.20 -32.45
CA GLY A 356 -0.96 -7.16 -33.52
C GLY A 356 -1.43 -8.52 -33.05
N ILE A 357 -1.96 -8.65 -31.83
CA ILE A 357 -2.63 -9.88 -31.35
C ILE A 357 -4.11 -9.82 -31.76
N GLN A 358 -4.68 -10.92 -32.24
CA GLN A 358 -6.08 -10.98 -32.70
C GLN A 358 -7.09 -11.10 -31.53
N VAL A 359 -7.10 -10.12 -30.64
CA VAL A 359 -7.91 -10.09 -29.41
C VAL A 359 -9.42 -9.99 -29.70
N SER A 360 -9.81 -9.65 -30.93
CA SER A 360 -11.20 -9.69 -31.41
C SER A 360 -11.82 -11.10 -31.45
N LEU A 361 -11.00 -12.16 -31.37
CA LEU A 361 -11.47 -13.54 -31.36
C LEU A 361 -11.69 -14.03 -29.93
N THR A 362 -12.89 -14.52 -29.62
CA THR A 362 -13.27 -15.00 -28.27
C THR A 362 -12.32 -16.08 -27.74
N ALA A 363 -11.88 -17.02 -28.59
CA ALA A 363 -10.91 -18.05 -28.21
C ALA A 363 -9.56 -17.46 -27.75
N VAL A 364 -9.07 -16.42 -28.46
CA VAL A 364 -7.84 -15.70 -28.10
C VAL A 364 -8.02 -14.93 -26.79
N ARG A 365 -9.15 -14.22 -26.63
CA ARG A 365 -9.47 -13.48 -25.39
C ARG A 365 -9.54 -14.43 -24.18
N ASN A 366 -10.27 -15.54 -24.30
CA ASN A 366 -10.38 -16.56 -23.26
C ASN A 366 -8.99 -17.13 -22.90
N ARG A 367 -8.17 -17.47 -23.90
CA ARG A 367 -6.80 -17.98 -23.68
C ARG A 367 -5.90 -16.98 -22.94
N ILE A 368 -6.03 -15.68 -23.23
CA ILE A 368 -5.30 -14.61 -22.51
C ILE A 368 -5.81 -14.48 -21.07
N VAL A 369 -7.12 -14.54 -20.84
CA VAL A 369 -7.72 -14.46 -19.49
C VAL A 369 -7.35 -15.68 -18.64
N ASP A 370 -7.39 -16.88 -19.20
CA ASP A 370 -6.90 -18.10 -18.55
C ASP A 370 -5.43 -17.93 -18.15
N ARG A 371 -4.59 -17.47 -19.09
CA ARG A 371 -3.16 -17.24 -18.83
C ARG A 371 -2.92 -16.14 -17.78
N MET A 372 -3.74 -15.09 -17.77
CA MET A 372 -3.71 -14.06 -16.73
C MET A 372 -3.96 -14.66 -15.35
N SER A 373 -4.91 -15.58 -15.21
CA SER A 373 -5.17 -16.27 -13.94
C SER A 373 -3.97 -17.13 -13.47
N GLU A 374 -3.29 -17.81 -14.40
CA GLU A 374 -2.07 -18.57 -14.13
C GLU A 374 -0.93 -17.66 -13.65
N ILE A 375 -0.69 -16.53 -14.33
CA ILE A 375 0.35 -15.56 -13.98
C ILE A 375 0.06 -14.90 -12.63
N ILE A 376 -1.20 -14.58 -12.32
CA ILE A 376 -1.60 -14.06 -10.99
C ILE A 376 -1.24 -15.06 -9.89
N SER A 377 -1.52 -16.35 -10.10
CA SER A 377 -1.16 -17.41 -9.16
C SER A 377 0.36 -17.52 -8.98
N GLN A 378 1.13 -17.50 -10.06
CA GLN A 378 2.60 -17.54 -10.02
C GLN A 378 3.18 -16.33 -9.30
N VAL A 379 2.74 -15.11 -9.60
CA VAL A 379 3.20 -13.88 -8.93
C VAL A 379 2.83 -13.87 -7.44
N ALA A 380 1.68 -14.44 -7.06
CA ALA A 380 1.32 -14.61 -5.65
C ALA A 380 2.25 -15.61 -4.93
N GLU A 381 2.58 -16.74 -5.56
CA GLU A 381 3.53 -17.72 -5.02
C GLU A 381 4.94 -17.12 -4.90
N GLU A 382 5.46 -16.50 -5.96
CA GLU A 382 6.72 -15.75 -5.99
C GLU A 382 6.81 -14.75 -4.81
N ARG A 383 5.78 -13.89 -4.65
CA ARG A 383 5.70 -12.91 -3.56
C ARG A 383 5.69 -13.56 -2.17
N SER A 384 5.03 -14.71 -2.01
CA SER A 384 5.07 -15.45 -0.74
C SER A 384 6.48 -15.95 -0.42
N THR A 385 7.19 -16.49 -1.42
CA THR A 385 8.53 -17.08 -1.23
C THR A 385 9.63 -16.06 -0.96
N LEU A 386 9.47 -14.78 -1.35
CA LEU A 386 10.40 -13.71 -0.99
C LEU A 386 10.56 -13.53 0.52
N THR A 387 9.51 -13.80 1.30
CA THR A 387 9.52 -13.68 2.77
C THR A 387 9.85 -15.00 3.49
N ALA A 388 9.72 -16.13 2.78
CA ALA A 388 10.01 -17.46 3.32
C ALA A 388 11.50 -17.81 3.19
N GLY A 389 11.97 -18.70 4.06
CA GLY A 389 13.27 -19.36 3.87
C GLY A 389 13.20 -20.46 2.81
N PRO A 390 14.34 -21.02 2.36
CA PRO A 390 14.35 -22.19 1.47
C PRO A 390 13.56 -23.36 2.07
N GLY A 391 12.56 -23.85 1.34
CA GLY A 391 11.79 -25.03 1.69
C GLY A 391 12.53 -26.33 1.34
N SER A 392 13.38 -26.31 0.31
CA SER A 392 14.20 -27.46 -0.10
C SER A 392 15.70 -27.14 -0.23
N TRP A 393 16.53 -28.19 -0.21
CA TRP A 393 17.97 -28.06 -0.51
C TRP A 393 18.21 -27.57 -1.95
N ARG A 394 17.34 -27.93 -2.91
CA ARG A 394 17.40 -27.46 -4.30
C ARG A 394 17.20 -25.96 -4.39
N GLU A 395 16.18 -25.42 -3.71
CA GLU A 395 15.96 -23.97 -3.63
C GLU A 395 17.11 -23.24 -2.93
N ARG A 396 17.66 -23.84 -1.85
CA ARG A 396 18.81 -23.26 -1.14
C ARG A 396 20.03 -23.11 -2.04
N GLU A 397 20.32 -24.12 -2.87
CA GLU A 397 21.44 -24.07 -3.79
C GLU A 397 21.16 -23.17 -5.00
N ALA A 398 19.93 -23.14 -5.50
CA ALA A 398 19.51 -22.20 -6.53
C ALA A 398 19.61 -20.73 -6.07
N MET A 399 19.24 -20.43 -4.81
CA MET A 399 19.41 -19.08 -4.25
C MET A 399 20.90 -18.71 -4.07
N ARG A 400 21.77 -19.66 -3.71
CA ARG A 400 23.23 -19.41 -3.71
C ARG A 400 23.76 -19.10 -5.10
N LEU A 401 23.30 -19.81 -6.12
CA LEU A 401 23.65 -19.52 -7.51
C LEU A 401 23.14 -18.13 -7.92
N PHE A 402 21.91 -17.77 -7.57
CA PHE A 402 21.35 -16.44 -7.82
C PHE A 402 22.20 -15.33 -7.19
N GLU A 403 22.51 -15.42 -5.89
CA GLU A 403 23.33 -14.39 -5.21
C GLU A 403 24.76 -14.32 -5.78
N LYS A 404 25.34 -15.43 -6.23
CA LYS A 404 26.64 -15.46 -6.92
C LYS A 404 26.61 -14.78 -8.29
N VAL A 405 25.49 -14.87 -9.00
CA VAL A 405 25.30 -14.33 -10.36
C VAL A 405 24.76 -12.90 -10.34
N ARG A 406 24.07 -12.49 -9.26
CA ARG A 406 23.41 -11.19 -9.08
C ARG A 406 24.22 -9.98 -9.58
N PRO A 407 25.53 -9.80 -9.30
CA PRO A 407 26.28 -8.65 -9.81
C PRO A 407 26.27 -8.55 -11.34
N ARG A 408 26.38 -9.69 -12.04
CA ARG A 408 26.30 -9.77 -13.50
C ARG A 408 24.89 -9.52 -14.03
N LEU A 409 23.85 -9.86 -13.25
CA LEU A 409 22.47 -9.53 -13.62
C LEU A 409 22.24 -8.03 -13.60
N VAL A 410 22.80 -7.31 -12.62
CA VAL A 410 22.68 -5.84 -12.55
C VAL A 410 23.42 -5.19 -13.72
N GLU A 411 24.70 -5.53 -13.93
CA GLU A 411 25.51 -5.03 -15.05
C GLU A 411 24.87 -5.34 -16.43
N GLY A 412 24.32 -6.54 -16.60
CA GLY A 412 23.60 -6.91 -17.82
C GLY A 412 22.25 -6.20 -17.98
N LEU A 413 21.56 -5.87 -16.88
CA LEU A 413 20.25 -5.22 -16.93
C LEU A 413 20.35 -3.77 -17.42
N GLU A 414 21.34 -3.01 -16.96
CA GLU A 414 21.59 -1.64 -17.44
C GLU A 414 21.72 -1.62 -18.97
N SER A 415 22.57 -2.49 -19.54
CA SER A 415 22.74 -2.62 -21.00
C SER A 415 21.48 -3.11 -21.73
N ILE A 416 20.62 -3.91 -21.10
CA ILE A 416 19.35 -4.37 -21.67
C ILE A 416 18.32 -3.24 -21.71
N LEU A 417 18.24 -2.42 -20.65
CA LEU A 417 17.33 -1.27 -20.58
C LEU A 417 17.76 -0.19 -21.58
N GLU A 418 19.05 0.13 -21.68
CA GLU A 418 19.58 1.05 -22.70
C GLU A 418 19.25 0.59 -24.13
N ALA A 419 19.31 -0.72 -24.40
CA ALA A 419 19.04 -1.28 -25.72
C ALA A 419 17.55 -1.33 -26.08
N ALA A 420 16.65 -1.43 -25.09
CA ALA A 420 15.20 -1.50 -25.27
C ALA A 420 14.51 -0.11 -25.22
N ALA A 421 15.19 0.91 -24.69
CA ALA A 421 14.65 2.24 -24.42
C ALA A 421 13.36 2.16 -23.59
N ASP A 422 12.20 2.48 -24.18
CA ASP A 422 10.91 2.52 -23.48
C ASP A 422 10.12 1.19 -23.56
N ASP A 423 10.59 0.15 -24.28
CA ASP A 423 9.89 -1.14 -24.38
C ASP A 423 10.26 -2.08 -23.21
N HIS A 424 9.56 -1.91 -22.09
CA HIS A 424 9.74 -2.74 -20.90
C HIS A 424 9.38 -4.22 -21.10
N VAL A 425 8.51 -4.56 -22.06
CA VAL A 425 8.16 -5.96 -22.37
C VAL A 425 9.35 -6.66 -23.00
N GLN A 426 9.96 -6.06 -24.03
CA GLN A 426 11.14 -6.62 -24.68
C GLN A 426 12.36 -6.64 -23.75
N ALA A 427 12.55 -5.58 -22.94
CA ALA A 427 13.59 -5.57 -21.91
C ALA A 427 13.43 -6.73 -20.91
N ARG A 428 12.21 -6.98 -20.43
CA ARG A 428 11.92 -8.09 -19.49
C ARG A 428 12.16 -9.45 -20.14
N MET A 429 11.74 -9.66 -21.39
CA MET A 429 12.01 -10.90 -22.14
C MET A 429 13.50 -11.15 -22.36
N ALA A 430 14.27 -10.10 -22.68
CA ALA A 430 15.73 -10.17 -22.81
C ALA A 430 16.40 -10.50 -21.47
N PHE A 431 15.94 -9.89 -20.38
CA PHE A 431 16.47 -10.12 -19.03
C PHE A 431 16.16 -11.54 -18.51
N GLU A 432 14.96 -12.08 -18.78
CA GLU A 432 14.67 -13.49 -18.51
C GLU A 432 15.61 -14.44 -19.28
N ARG A 433 15.86 -14.15 -20.55
CA ARG A 433 16.78 -14.95 -21.38
C ARG A 433 18.20 -14.92 -20.81
N PHE A 434 18.69 -13.74 -20.45
CA PHE A 434 19.98 -13.56 -19.79
C PHE A 434 20.06 -14.32 -18.46
N GLY A 435 19.01 -14.29 -17.63
CA GLY A 435 18.94 -15.09 -16.41
C GLY A 435 19.07 -16.60 -16.65
N ARG A 436 18.39 -17.13 -17.69
CA ARG A 436 18.49 -18.54 -18.10
C ARG A 436 19.90 -18.89 -18.60
N GLU A 437 20.54 -17.99 -19.35
CA GLU A 437 21.92 -18.16 -19.84
C GLU A 437 22.96 -18.22 -18.71
N GLN A 438 22.74 -17.52 -17.60
CA GLN A 438 23.56 -17.65 -16.39
C GLN A 438 23.24 -18.90 -15.54
N GLY A 439 22.37 -19.78 -16.03
CA GLY A 439 22.01 -21.06 -15.37
C GLY A 439 20.93 -20.94 -14.29
N LEU A 440 20.15 -19.86 -14.27
CA LEU A 440 19.03 -19.70 -13.33
C LEU A 440 17.79 -20.45 -13.84
N ASP A 441 17.18 -21.25 -12.97
CA ASP A 441 15.94 -21.96 -13.27
C ASP A 441 14.72 -21.12 -12.84
N LEU A 442 14.15 -20.38 -13.78
CA LEU A 442 12.99 -19.51 -13.57
C LEU A 442 11.70 -20.27 -13.27
N ARG A 443 11.68 -21.61 -13.34
CA ARG A 443 10.52 -22.42 -12.91
C ARG A 443 10.42 -22.54 -11.38
N MET A 444 11.42 -22.06 -10.64
CA MET A 444 11.39 -21.99 -9.18
C MET A 444 10.91 -20.58 -8.75
N PRO A 445 9.74 -20.46 -8.08
CA PRO A 445 9.22 -19.15 -7.63
C PRO A 445 10.20 -18.30 -6.81
N PRO A 446 11.05 -18.86 -5.90
CA PRO A 446 12.04 -18.06 -5.18
C PRO A 446 13.13 -17.42 -6.07
N ILE A 447 13.34 -17.95 -7.27
CA ILE A 447 14.32 -17.43 -8.24
C ILE A 447 13.64 -16.49 -9.23
N SER A 448 12.47 -16.88 -9.76
CA SER A 448 11.69 -16.01 -10.66
C SER A 448 11.31 -14.70 -9.97
N GLY A 449 10.73 -14.76 -8.76
CA GLY A 449 10.34 -13.56 -8.01
C GLY A 449 11.51 -12.65 -7.63
N ARG A 450 12.72 -13.21 -7.43
CA ARG A 450 13.94 -12.40 -7.23
C ARG A 450 14.48 -11.79 -8.51
N LEU A 451 14.34 -12.46 -9.66
CA LEU A 451 14.70 -11.94 -10.96
C LEU A 451 13.77 -10.77 -11.34
N HIS A 452 12.45 -10.98 -11.30
CA HIS A 452 11.48 -9.93 -11.62
C HIS A 452 11.53 -8.78 -10.62
N GLY A 453 11.64 -9.06 -9.31
CA GLY A 453 11.82 -8.01 -8.31
C GLY A 453 13.10 -7.18 -8.47
N LEU A 454 14.15 -7.71 -9.13
CA LEU A 454 15.36 -6.93 -9.48
C LEU A 454 15.09 -6.03 -10.69
N PHE A 455 14.44 -6.57 -11.74
CA PHE A 455 14.01 -5.81 -12.92
C PHE A 455 13.08 -4.65 -12.56
N ASP A 456 11.99 -4.94 -11.83
CA ASP A 456 10.96 -3.97 -11.46
C ASP A 456 11.52 -2.87 -10.55
N LEU A 457 12.47 -3.21 -9.67
CA LEU A 457 13.19 -2.23 -8.84
C LEU A 457 14.04 -1.29 -9.71
N HIS A 458 14.76 -1.80 -10.70
CA HIS A 458 15.58 -0.99 -11.59
C HIS A 458 14.73 -0.03 -12.43
N VAL A 459 13.68 -0.53 -13.09
CA VAL A 459 12.75 0.32 -13.86
C VAL A 459 12.11 1.41 -12.98
N SER A 460 11.76 1.09 -11.74
CA SER A 460 11.25 2.07 -10.77
C SER A 460 12.31 3.11 -10.36
N LEU A 461 13.58 2.70 -10.19
CA LEU A 461 14.69 3.60 -9.89
C LEU A 461 15.03 4.51 -11.07
N ASP A 462 15.02 4.01 -12.30
CA ASP A 462 15.28 4.79 -13.52
C ASP A 462 14.18 5.81 -13.80
N ALA A 463 12.91 5.43 -13.57
CA ALA A 463 11.78 6.36 -13.59
C ALA A 463 11.92 7.45 -12.51
N GLN A 464 12.35 7.07 -11.29
CA GLN A 464 12.63 8.04 -10.21
C GLN A 464 13.82 8.94 -10.54
N ALA A 465 14.92 8.42 -11.07
CA ALA A 465 16.11 9.18 -11.49
C ALA A 465 15.74 10.21 -12.57
N SER A 466 14.96 9.79 -13.56
CA SER A 466 14.42 10.66 -14.61
C SER A 466 13.53 11.78 -14.04
N SER A 467 12.73 11.48 -13.01
CA SER A 467 11.91 12.50 -12.32
C SER A 467 12.71 13.43 -11.38
N THR A 468 13.89 13.00 -10.94
CA THR A 468 14.74 13.74 -9.98
C THR A 468 15.88 14.52 -10.62
N ASP A 469 15.95 14.60 -11.96
CA ASP A 469 16.86 15.55 -12.64
C ASP A 469 16.62 16.98 -12.10
N PRO A 470 17.63 17.64 -11.50
CA PRO A 470 17.50 18.99 -10.95
C PRO A 470 17.14 20.04 -12.01
N ARG A 471 17.31 19.76 -13.31
CA ARG A 471 16.85 20.63 -14.40
C ARG A 471 15.37 20.41 -14.72
N ALA A 472 14.92 19.16 -14.84
CA ALA A 472 13.50 18.84 -14.99
C ALA A 472 12.65 19.37 -13.81
N ALA A 473 13.09 19.14 -12.57
CA ALA A 473 12.38 19.61 -11.37
C ALA A 473 12.35 21.15 -11.26
N ARG A 474 13.39 21.84 -11.73
CA ARG A 474 13.44 23.32 -11.83
C ARG A 474 12.45 23.83 -12.87
N LYS A 475 12.48 23.26 -14.08
CA LYS A 475 11.54 23.55 -15.15
C LYS A 475 10.09 23.42 -14.69
N GLU A 476 9.73 22.32 -14.03
CA GLU A 476 8.41 22.06 -13.47
C GLU A 476 7.98 23.15 -12.46
N ARG A 477 8.87 23.54 -11.53
CA ARG A 477 8.60 24.63 -10.57
C ARG A 477 8.38 25.98 -11.27
N LEU A 478 9.21 26.31 -12.26
CA LEU A 478 9.07 27.56 -13.01
C LEU A 478 7.77 27.59 -13.82
N ILE A 479 7.41 26.50 -14.51
CA ILE A 479 6.13 26.38 -15.24
C ILE A 479 4.96 26.61 -14.28
N ARG A 480 4.97 25.96 -13.11
CA ARG A 480 3.93 26.11 -12.08
C ARG A 480 3.76 27.56 -11.61
N ILE A 481 4.86 28.30 -11.42
CA ILE A 481 4.84 29.70 -10.98
C ILE A 481 4.41 30.65 -12.11
N LEU A 482 4.84 30.38 -13.34
CA LEU A 482 4.40 31.12 -14.53
C LEU A 482 2.89 30.95 -14.76
N GLN A 483 2.41 29.71 -14.81
CA GLN A 483 1.02 29.35 -15.09
C GLN A 483 0.05 29.61 -13.92
N HIS A 484 0.54 29.86 -12.69
CA HIS A 484 -0.29 30.08 -11.51
C HIS A 484 -1.34 31.20 -11.73
N GLY A 485 -2.62 30.85 -11.77
CA GLY A 485 -3.70 31.82 -12.03
C GLY A 485 -3.68 32.43 -13.45
N ALA A 486 -3.04 31.79 -14.44
CA ALA A 486 -3.03 32.25 -15.84
C ALA A 486 -4.45 32.34 -16.44
N VAL A 487 -5.41 31.60 -15.90
CA VAL A 487 -6.84 31.66 -16.26
C VAL A 487 -7.44 33.07 -16.13
N HIS A 488 -6.91 33.90 -15.22
CA HIS A 488 -7.40 35.28 -15.00
C HIS A 488 -6.64 36.35 -15.79
N MET A 489 -5.69 35.96 -16.64
CA MET A 489 -4.85 36.88 -17.42
C MET A 489 -5.42 37.18 -18.80
N SER A 490 -4.97 38.27 -19.42
CA SER A 490 -5.38 38.60 -20.80
C SER A 490 -4.98 37.50 -21.81
N ALA A 491 -5.77 37.34 -22.88
CA ALA A 491 -5.50 36.35 -23.92
C ALA A 491 -4.19 36.61 -24.70
N SER A 492 -3.61 37.81 -24.63
CA SER A 492 -2.24 38.10 -25.09
C SER A 492 -1.20 37.64 -24.06
N SER A 493 -1.40 37.94 -22.77
CA SER A 493 -0.53 37.47 -21.69
C SER A 493 -0.39 35.95 -21.67
N GLN A 494 -1.51 35.22 -21.80
CA GLN A 494 -1.53 33.75 -21.87
C GLN A 494 -0.72 33.20 -23.06
N ARG A 495 -0.85 33.81 -24.25
CA ARG A 495 -0.07 33.41 -25.44
C ARG A 495 1.44 33.64 -25.25
N THR A 496 1.82 34.75 -24.63
CA THR A 496 3.22 35.04 -24.28
C THR A 496 3.76 34.00 -23.29
N LEU A 497 2.95 33.60 -22.31
CA LEU A 497 3.32 32.63 -21.28
C LEU A 497 3.51 31.21 -21.85
N ASN A 498 2.55 30.73 -22.65
CA ASN A 498 2.63 29.43 -23.32
C ASN A 498 3.81 29.34 -24.31
N ARG A 499 4.24 30.49 -24.88
CA ARG A 499 5.46 30.55 -25.70
C ARG A 499 6.72 30.48 -24.85
N LEU A 500 6.72 31.12 -23.67
CA LEU A 500 7.84 31.14 -22.73
C LEU A 500 8.08 29.75 -22.12
N GLU A 501 7.01 29.05 -21.73
CA GLU A 501 7.01 27.65 -21.27
C GLU A 501 7.73 26.73 -22.25
N LYS A 502 7.39 26.83 -23.55
CA LYS A 502 8.05 26.06 -24.62
C LYS A 502 9.53 26.43 -24.82
N SER A 503 9.98 27.57 -24.32
CA SER A 503 11.36 28.08 -24.43
C SER A 503 12.08 28.24 -23.09
N ILE A 504 11.65 27.52 -22.06
CA ILE A 504 12.07 27.80 -20.67
C ILE A 504 13.56 27.55 -20.41
N SER A 505 14.18 26.58 -21.11
CA SER A 505 15.63 26.37 -21.10
C SER A 505 16.42 27.56 -21.68
N ALA A 506 15.88 28.23 -22.70
CA ALA A 506 16.49 29.45 -23.23
C ALA A 506 16.30 30.64 -22.27
N PHE A 507 15.22 30.68 -21.50
CA PHE A 507 15.04 31.65 -20.41
C PHE A 507 16.05 31.43 -19.28
N GLU A 508 16.27 30.19 -18.84
CA GLU A 508 17.29 29.86 -17.83
C GLU A 508 18.70 30.29 -18.25
N GLN A 509 19.12 29.98 -19.49
CA GLN A 509 20.42 30.40 -20.03
C GLN A 509 20.60 31.93 -20.04
N VAL A 510 19.51 32.68 -20.32
CA VAL A 510 19.53 34.14 -20.28
C VAL A 510 19.72 34.64 -18.85
N VAL A 511 18.95 34.10 -17.90
CA VAL A 511 19.07 34.46 -16.48
C VAL A 511 20.46 34.12 -15.94
N GLU A 512 21.00 32.94 -16.24
CA GLU A 512 22.37 32.54 -15.90
C GLU A 512 23.40 33.53 -16.47
N SER A 513 23.28 33.91 -17.75
CA SER A 513 24.21 34.84 -18.39
C SER A 513 24.18 36.25 -17.78
N ILE A 514 23.03 36.68 -17.26
CA ILE A 514 22.86 37.97 -16.57
C ILE A 514 23.48 37.89 -15.18
N LEU A 515 23.15 36.86 -14.40
CA LEU A 515 23.63 36.69 -13.02
C LEU A 515 25.14 36.45 -12.94
N ARG A 516 25.70 35.68 -13.87
CA ARG A 516 27.15 35.48 -14.01
C ARG A 516 27.89 36.78 -14.35
N ARG A 517 27.20 37.76 -14.95
CA ARG A 517 27.74 39.09 -15.26
C ARG A 517 27.53 40.11 -14.14
N SER A 518 26.54 39.91 -13.26
CA SER A 518 26.26 40.77 -12.10
C SER A 518 26.76 40.21 -10.76
N GLU A 519 27.74 39.29 -10.81
CA GLU A 519 28.40 38.69 -9.63
C GLU A 519 27.42 38.09 -8.58
N GLY A 520 26.23 37.66 -9.03
CA GLY A 520 25.17 37.11 -8.18
C GLY A 520 24.15 38.11 -7.63
N GLU A 521 24.35 39.41 -7.83
CA GLU A 521 23.34 40.41 -7.41
C GLU A 521 22.13 40.40 -8.36
N TYR A 522 20.93 40.14 -7.81
CA TYR A 522 19.65 40.20 -8.55
C TYR A 522 18.85 41.48 -8.25
N GLY A 523 19.54 42.62 -8.20
CA GLY A 523 18.95 43.93 -8.00
C GLY A 523 18.10 44.44 -9.18
N PRO A 524 17.53 45.66 -9.05
CA PRO A 524 16.65 46.24 -10.07
C PRO A 524 17.32 46.40 -11.45
N THR A 525 18.65 46.55 -11.49
CA THR A 525 19.43 46.63 -12.74
C THR A 525 19.41 45.33 -13.54
N SER A 526 19.69 44.18 -12.91
CA SER A 526 19.62 42.85 -13.54
C SER A 526 18.19 42.45 -13.89
N GLN A 527 17.21 42.84 -13.08
CA GLN A 527 15.79 42.67 -13.39
C GLN A 527 15.37 43.46 -14.63
N ALA A 528 15.81 44.72 -14.76
CA ALA A 528 15.55 45.55 -15.93
C ALA A 528 16.26 45.01 -17.19
N LEU A 529 17.47 44.45 -17.06
CA LEU A 529 18.16 43.77 -18.16
C LEU A 529 17.42 42.52 -18.63
N LEU A 530 16.86 41.71 -17.72
CA LEU A 530 16.06 40.54 -18.06
C LEU A 530 14.80 40.93 -18.85
N VAL A 531 14.03 41.91 -18.34
CA VAL A 531 12.82 42.41 -19.03
C VAL A 531 13.17 42.95 -20.43
N ARG A 532 14.18 43.81 -20.54
CA ARG A 532 14.62 44.40 -21.81
C ARG A 532 15.14 43.35 -22.80
N PHE A 533 15.81 42.30 -22.32
CA PHE A 533 16.25 41.20 -23.18
C PHE A 533 15.04 40.44 -23.74
N MET A 534 14.02 40.17 -22.93
CA MET A 534 12.82 39.46 -23.38
C MET A 534 11.96 40.30 -24.33
N GLU A 535 11.85 41.61 -24.11
CA GLU A 535 11.28 42.56 -25.07
C GLU A 535 12.03 42.49 -26.42
N SER A 536 13.37 42.47 -26.40
CA SER A 536 14.21 42.35 -27.62
C SER A 536 14.04 41.03 -28.36
N ARG A 537 13.59 39.97 -27.67
CA ARG A 537 13.20 38.68 -28.24
C ARG A 537 11.72 38.64 -28.66
N GLY A 538 11.02 39.77 -28.63
CA GLY A 538 9.63 39.91 -29.05
C GLY A 538 8.62 39.28 -28.08
N TYR A 539 8.94 39.17 -26.78
CA TYR A 539 7.97 38.82 -25.75
C TYR A 539 7.42 40.09 -25.12
N ASP A 540 6.09 40.24 -25.08
CA ASP A 540 5.42 41.34 -24.39
C ASP A 540 5.38 41.06 -22.88
N VAL A 541 6.50 41.36 -22.21
CA VAL A 541 6.73 41.05 -20.78
C VAL A 541 6.39 42.23 -19.87
N ASN A 542 6.38 43.45 -20.40
CA ASN A 542 6.31 44.68 -19.61
C ASN A 542 4.87 45.10 -19.25
N THR A 543 4.01 44.10 -19.07
CA THR A 543 2.66 44.25 -18.53
C THR A 543 2.71 44.10 -17.00
N PRO A 544 1.78 44.72 -16.24
CA PRO A 544 1.71 44.56 -14.78
C PRO A 544 1.44 43.12 -14.34
N GLU A 545 0.88 42.27 -15.22
CA GLU A 545 0.60 40.86 -14.96
C GLU A 545 1.83 39.96 -15.10
N LEU A 546 2.65 40.17 -16.15
CA LEU A 546 3.76 39.29 -16.52
C LEU A 546 5.10 39.72 -15.91
N ARG A 547 5.38 41.02 -15.89
CA ARG A 547 6.67 41.57 -15.43
C ARG A 547 7.07 41.05 -14.04
N PRO A 548 6.19 41.03 -13.03
CA PRO A 548 6.58 40.56 -11.70
C PRO A 548 6.81 39.05 -11.64
N ARG A 549 6.03 38.26 -12.40
CA ARG A 549 6.17 36.79 -12.46
C ARG A 549 7.51 36.39 -13.06
N ILE A 550 7.89 37.04 -14.15
CA ILE A 550 9.14 36.78 -14.86
C ILE A 550 10.36 37.21 -14.03
N ILE A 551 10.24 38.30 -13.27
CA ILE A 551 11.25 38.72 -12.29
C ILE A 551 11.37 37.69 -11.15
N ALA A 552 10.27 37.22 -10.56
CA ALA A 552 10.30 36.18 -9.53
C ALA A 552 10.92 34.87 -10.04
N CYS A 553 10.57 34.44 -11.27
CA CYS A 553 11.15 33.25 -11.91
C CYS A 553 12.66 33.40 -12.13
N GLY A 554 13.14 34.58 -12.55
CA GLY A 554 14.57 34.86 -12.68
C GLY A 554 15.30 34.79 -11.32
N GLY A 555 14.69 35.29 -10.25
CA GLY A 555 15.23 35.16 -8.89
C GLY A 555 15.31 33.70 -8.44
N ILE A 556 14.28 32.88 -8.69
CA ILE A 556 14.26 31.46 -8.34
C ILE A 556 15.32 30.67 -9.12
N VAL A 557 15.47 30.91 -10.43
CA VAL A 557 16.57 30.31 -11.22
C VAL A 557 17.93 30.65 -10.61
N GLY A 558 18.15 31.90 -10.19
CA GLY A 558 19.42 32.32 -9.59
C GLY A 558 19.69 31.74 -8.20
N VAL A 559 18.66 31.57 -7.37
CA VAL A 559 18.78 30.83 -6.09
C VAL A 559 19.12 29.36 -6.35
N GLU A 560 18.45 28.72 -7.30
CA GLU A 560 18.68 27.31 -7.63
C GLU A 560 19.98 27.05 -8.42
N LEU A 561 20.58 28.08 -9.03
CA LEU A 561 21.95 28.03 -9.57
C LEU A 561 23.02 28.39 -8.51
N GLY A 562 22.62 28.79 -7.30
CA GLY A 562 23.53 29.17 -6.21
C GLY A 562 24.14 30.57 -6.32
N TYR A 563 23.63 31.42 -7.22
CA TYR A 563 24.09 32.80 -7.38
C TYR A 563 23.44 33.77 -6.38
N ILE A 564 22.24 33.46 -5.86
CA ILE A 564 21.43 34.37 -5.02
C ILE A 564 21.01 33.64 -3.72
N SER A 565 20.83 34.39 -2.61
CA SER A 565 20.18 33.87 -1.40
C SER A 565 18.64 33.87 -1.54
N PRO A 566 17.90 32.91 -0.94
CA PRO A 566 16.42 32.90 -0.97
C PRO A 566 15.74 34.19 -0.48
N LYS A 567 16.45 35.02 0.28
CA LYS A 567 15.97 36.30 0.83
C LYS A 567 15.93 37.45 -0.18
N ASP A 568 16.66 37.34 -1.29
CA ASP A 568 16.79 38.41 -2.28
C ASP A 568 15.87 38.20 -3.49
N VAL A 569 14.96 37.22 -3.43
CA VAL A 569 13.96 36.94 -4.47
C VAL A 569 12.80 37.95 -4.37
N PRO A 570 12.48 38.71 -5.43
CA PRO A 570 11.35 39.63 -5.42
C PRO A 570 10.01 38.89 -5.30
N SER A 571 9.14 39.36 -4.41
CA SER A 571 7.83 38.76 -4.16
C SER A 571 6.81 39.07 -5.27
N LEU A 572 5.87 38.15 -5.47
CA LEU A 572 4.78 38.29 -6.45
C LEU A 572 3.71 39.27 -5.93
N PRO A 573 3.28 40.29 -6.70
CA PRO A 573 2.35 41.32 -6.26
C PRO A 573 0.86 40.93 -6.40
N SER A 574 0.52 39.65 -6.19
CA SER A 574 -0.86 39.16 -6.32
C SER A 574 -1.27 38.19 -5.22
N GLY A 575 -1.78 38.74 -4.11
CA GLY A 575 -2.74 38.09 -3.19
C GLY A 575 -2.32 36.84 -2.40
N VAL A 576 -1.21 36.19 -2.76
CA VAL A 576 -0.67 35.01 -2.09
C VAL A 576 0.81 35.23 -1.88
N SER A 577 1.19 35.54 -0.64
CA SER A 577 2.56 35.34 -0.22
C SER A 577 2.86 33.84 -0.28
N LEU A 578 3.80 33.44 -1.15
CA LEU A 578 4.67 32.32 -0.84
C LEU A 578 5.33 32.69 0.49
N THR A 579 4.88 32.10 1.59
CA THR A 579 5.36 32.49 2.90
C THR A 579 6.85 32.17 3.01
N GLU A 580 7.61 32.98 3.73
CA GLU A 580 9.05 32.75 3.95
C GLU A 580 9.30 31.31 4.47
N THR A 581 8.35 30.78 5.25
CA THR A 581 8.29 29.39 5.72
C THR A 581 8.10 28.32 4.66
N GLN A 582 7.44 28.57 3.53
CA GLN A 582 7.30 27.63 2.41
C GLN A 582 8.59 27.57 1.57
N ILE A 583 9.23 28.73 1.38
CA ILE A 583 10.53 28.80 0.71
C ILE A 583 11.59 28.12 1.60
N ASP A 584 11.61 28.43 2.89
CA ASP A 584 12.50 27.78 3.86
C ASP A 584 12.18 26.28 4.04
N SER A 585 10.92 25.84 3.95
CA SER A 585 10.62 24.40 4.01
C SER A 585 11.13 23.67 2.78
N VAL A 586 10.95 24.22 1.57
CA VAL A 586 11.49 23.65 0.32
C VAL A 586 13.02 23.69 0.30
N VAL A 587 13.64 24.76 0.82
CA VAL A 587 15.11 24.84 0.96
C VAL A 587 15.63 23.89 2.05
N ALA A 588 14.90 23.67 3.13
CA ALA A 588 15.24 22.68 4.16
C ALA A 588 15.07 21.25 3.65
N GLU A 589 14.05 20.99 2.83
CA GLU A 589 13.80 19.71 2.17
C GLU A 589 14.87 19.43 1.10
N LEU A 590 15.22 20.39 0.25
CA LEU A 590 16.35 20.25 -0.69
C LEU A 590 17.69 20.13 0.02
N ARG A 591 17.93 20.85 1.13
CA ARG A 591 19.13 20.64 1.97
C ARG A 591 19.09 19.29 2.70
N SER A 592 17.90 18.74 2.98
CA SER A 592 17.72 17.39 3.50
C SER A 592 18.04 16.35 2.43
N VAL A 593 17.55 16.51 1.20
CA VAL A 593 17.86 15.62 0.06
C VAL A 593 19.33 15.66 -0.30
N VAL A 594 19.95 16.85 -0.40
CA VAL A 594 21.40 17.00 -0.63
C VAL A 594 22.21 16.45 0.54
N ARG A 595 21.70 16.51 1.78
CA ARG A 595 22.31 15.79 2.91
C ARG A 595 22.11 14.29 2.80
N GLN A 596 20.95 13.80 2.40
CA GLN A 596 20.70 12.37 2.18
C GLN A 596 21.61 11.80 1.08
N PHE A 597 21.83 12.50 -0.02
CA PHE A 597 22.83 12.09 -1.02
C PHE A 597 24.27 12.09 -0.47
N LYS A 598 24.65 13.08 0.34
CA LYS A 598 25.96 13.12 1.02
C LYS A 598 26.09 12.12 2.17
N ASP A 599 24.98 11.78 2.81
CA ASP A 599 24.90 10.80 3.88
C ASP A 599 24.84 9.39 3.29
N VAL A 600 24.30 9.18 2.08
CA VAL A 600 24.44 7.93 1.31
C VAL A 600 25.92 7.70 0.98
N SER A 601 26.62 8.68 0.39
CA SER A 601 28.07 8.52 0.16
C SER A 601 28.87 8.31 1.46
N ARG A 602 28.43 8.88 2.60
CA ARG A 602 29.04 8.60 3.92
C ARG A 602 28.58 7.29 4.56
N ILE A 603 27.45 6.74 4.15
CA ILE A 603 26.96 5.42 4.55
C ILE A 603 27.74 4.38 3.77
N ASP A 604 28.03 4.61 2.49
CA ASP A 604 28.90 3.77 1.67
C ASP A 604 30.33 3.79 2.23
N GLU A 605 30.95 4.97 2.43
CA GLU A 605 32.26 5.09 3.12
C GLU A 605 32.26 4.41 4.52
N ALA A 606 31.16 4.48 5.27
CA ALA A 606 31.05 3.87 6.60
C ALA A 606 30.60 2.39 6.59
N LEU A 607 30.15 1.87 5.46
CA LEU A 607 29.89 0.45 5.20
C LEU A 607 31.19 -0.19 4.74
N GLU A 608 31.88 0.40 3.75
CA GLU A 608 33.24 0.02 3.33
C GLU A 608 34.19 -0.03 4.53
N ALA A 609 34.27 1.04 5.34
CA ALA A 609 35.12 1.05 6.53
C ALA A 609 34.71 0.01 7.60
N LYS A 610 33.44 -0.42 7.65
CA LYS A 610 33.00 -1.51 8.54
C LYS A 610 33.28 -2.89 7.95
N GLU A 611 33.22 -3.03 6.64
CA GLU A 611 33.51 -4.26 5.92
C GLU A 611 35.02 -4.52 5.93
N GLU A 612 35.85 -3.50 5.73
CA GLU A 612 37.30 -3.57 5.97
C GLU A 612 37.65 -3.93 7.43
N LEU A 613 36.94 -3.35 8.42
CA LEU A 613 37.11 -3.72 9.83
C LEU A 613 36.69 -5.17 10.11
N HIS A 614 35.59 -5.65 9.51
CA HIS A 614 35.11 -7.02 9.69
C HIS A 614 36.04 -8.03 9.01
N ILE A 615 36.53 -7.73 7.80
CA ILE A 615 37.56 -8.51 7.11
C ILE A 615 38.85 -8.54 7.95
N GLY A 616 39.24 -7.41 8.56
CA GLY A 616 40.36 -7.36 9.49
C GLY A 616 40.16 -8.26 10.72
N GLU A 617 38.98 -8.25 11.32
CA GLU A 617 38.64 -9.08 12.49
C GLU A 617 38.61 -10.59 12.12
N ASP A 618 38.03 -10.95 10.98
CA ASP A 618 38.01 -12.33 10.47
C ASP A 618 39.42 -12.83 10.08
N VAL A 619 40.28 -11.97 9.52
CA VAL A 619 41.69 -12.30 9.23
C VAL A 619 42.48 -12.51 10.52
N ILE A 620 42.21 -11.73 11.58
CA ILE A 620 42.81 -11.94 12.90
C ILE A 620 42.36 -13.28 13.49
N ILE A 621 41.06 -13.60 13.44
CA ILE A 621 40.52 -14.88 13.92
C ILE A 621 41.12 -16.07 13.15
N ALA A 622 41.24 -15.96 11.83
CA ALA A 622 41.88 -16.97 10.98
C ALA A 622 43.37 -17.15 11.30
N ASN A 623 44.10 -16.07 11.61
CA ASN A 623 45.49 -16.14 12.03
C ASN A 623 45.63 -16.81 13.41
N ASP A 624 44.76 -16.47 14.37
CA ASP A 624 44.71 -17.10 15.70
C ASP A 624 44.49 -18.62 15.62
N ASP A 625 43.59 -19.08 14.75
CA ASP A 625 43.34 -20.50 14.54
C ASP A 625 44.46 -21.19 13.73
N LEU A 626 45.17 -20.47 12.84
CA LEU A 626 46.41 -20.94 12.23
C LEU A 626 47.54 -21.10 13.26
N GLU A 627 47.70 -20.18 14.21
CA GLU A 627 48.68 -20.32 15.30
C GLU A 627 48.32 -21.49 16.24
N ARG A 628 47.04 -21.67 16.56
CA ARG A 628 46.56 -22.80 17.37
C ARG A 628 46.78 -24.14 16.67
N THR A 629 46.52 -24.23 15.38
CA THR A 629 46.77 -25.47 14.59
C THR A 629 48.26 -25.73 14.43
N ARG A 630 49.08 -24.70 14.17
CA ARG A 630 50.55 -24.79 14.15
C ARG A 630 51.13 -25.23 15.50
N SER A 631 50.58 -24.73 16.62
CA SER A 631 50.97 -25.18 17.97
C SER A 631 50.58 -26.63 18.24
N LYS A 632 49.43 -27.11 17.75
CA LYS A 632 49.02 -28.51 17.83
C LYS A 632 49.92 -29.41 16.97
N LEU A 633 50.28 -28.99 15.75
CA LEU A 633 51.24 -29.68 14.88
C LEU A 633 52.61 -29.78 15.55
N GLY A 634 53.18 -28.68 16.05
CA GLY A 634 54.47 -28.72 16.74
C GLY A 634 54.49 -29.62 18.00
N LYS A 635 53.35 -29.78 18.68
CA LYS A 635 53.21 -30.76 19.78
C LYS A 635 53.11 -32.20 19.29
N ALA A 636 52.49 -32.44 18.13
CA ALA A 636 52.46 -33.74 17.48
C ALA A 636 53.85 -34.12 16.96
N ASP A 637 54.58 -33.20 16.32
CA ASP A 637 55.95 -33.39 15.85
C ASP A 637 56.91 -33.68 17.01
N ALA A 638 56.79 -32.95 18.13
CA ALA A 638 57.58 -33.24 19.34
C ALA A 638 57.25 -34.62 19.96
N LEU A 639 56.01 -35.10 19.85
CA LEU A 639 55.64 -36.46 20.24
C LEU A 639 56.22 -37.50 19.29
N LEU A 640 56.15 -37.27 17.98
CA LEU A 640 56.74 -38.14 16.95
C LEU A 640 58.26 -38.21 17.08
N GLU A 641 58.93 -37.10 17.38
CA GLU A 641 60.38 -37.06 17.61
C GLU A 641 60.76 -37.79 18.90
N ARG A 642 59.96 -37.68 19.98
CA ARG A 642 60.15 -38.44 21.22
C ARG A 642 59.86 -39.94 21.05
N MET A 643 58.94 -40.32 20.15
CA MET A 643 58.76 -41.72 19.74
C MET A 643 59.93 -42.19 18.88
N ARG A 644 60.46 -41.36 17.98
CA ARG A 644 61.63 -41.70 17.14
C ARG A 644 62.89 -41.90 17.98
N SER A 645 63.11 -41.10 19.03
CA SER A 645 64.21 -41.32 19.98
C SER A 645 64.00 -42.60 20.79
N SER A 646 62.77 -42.85 21.27
CA SER A 646 62.41 -44.08 22.00
C SER A 646 62.56 -45.37 21.18
N ILE A 647 62.66 -45.29 19.85
CA ILE A 647 62.84 -46.43 18.93
C ILE A 647 64.33 -46.61 18.54
N LEU A 648 65.21 -45.71 18.99
CA LEU A 648 66.66 -45.76 18.75
C LEU A 648 67.47 -46.13 20.01
N ASP A 649 66.81 -46.22 21.18
CA ASP A 649 67.41 -46.61 22.47
C ASP A 649 67.05 -48.06 22.89
N ASP A 650 66.29 -48.80 22.06
CA ASP A 650 66.01 -50.26 22.12
C ASP A 650 66.75 -50.98 20.96
#